data_AF-A0A9W2YRS8-F1
#
_entry.id   AF-A0A9W2YRS8-F1
#
_cell.length_a   1.000
_cell.length_b   1.000
_cell.length_c   1.000
_cell.angle_alpha   90.00
_cell.angle_beta   90.00
_cell.angle_gamma   90.00
#
_symmetry.space_group_name_H-M   'P 1'
#
loop_
_entity.id
_entity.type
_entity.pdbx_description
1 polymer ?
#
loop_
_entity_poly.entity_id
_entity_poly.type
_entity_poly.pdbx_seq_one_letter_code
_entity_poly.pdbx_strand_id
1 'polypeptide(L)'
;MKPFMKCLVVTLRKSTQKISKKLPDLSQVDNASLLAKGCFGKNQLLSMIYVSQCIKKLFTTMNIDIVRFLEQNLVKIKSTFSFGLSEINPMLQEILFHGLTHFVTYCLREGSHIMFVEVCERILRLIGSVSKQPLSEVPLLQQVLLFDPPPKIHKAMEELLKKENSFFTNPKCLTSFLVTEIERCVCPYLSVELEHLTTNCQESKEMRLIGTFQQRDAIVNVLKDTLPGQAGSSSHASQSQFANMICLHGQLTHENILKLFAYRINGTLQFYITEYYKTSLQEYLVNKSLNRKLYHEKTLLQYLLQVALALEYCHQEQIVHCDLTAANMYVDMEDRVKLSNFHLALKVTNSEEARLDVTKEIAVHWSSPETLKDGSVSKKSDVSMFGCLMYEVLSHGVMPYSREKLSVQEYIQLAVYYLVSLHRESCFKEDYYNLMLSCTHYCPKQRPCMTAVRSQLQLFLDNYSSRDFTNYNYPDLQKSCCLKSSIELVKAAPQLEKNKIPVLPRKKSSIDEYKLGQYLLFKEKHYNIVSKTLIRKLQNGALDRVVSKVNVISVGNTQRTEFVIDVLIPSSCTGSLMSLMVNRKIEQTTEVCIALTVAVAEMLGKIHDSEFVYGELKLSNLFLDKTNGITKVYPISLKHLDLANSVSSRGRDKSMEIVGSKERDIFYLGLFMKELFCQMNSEQTIETIYETLPGDMITGIDFPCPRNCPQRVYDLILQCLSGNPRTRPALLEILRRVQTVLSLFFEVVFSLLFIRIDF
;
A
#
# COMPACT_ATOMS: atom_id res chain seq x y z
N MET A 1 14.62 54.00 -11.18
CA MET A 1 15.97 54.42 -11.62
C MET A 1 16.14 55.90 -12.01
N LYS A 2 15.32 56.50 -12.91
CA LYS A 2 15.49 57.91 -13.34
C LYS A 2 15.50 58.96 -12.20
N PRO A 3 14.65 58.88 -11.17
CA PRO A 3 14.66 59.84 -10.05
C PRO A 3 15.89 59.69 -9.16
N PHE A 4 16.28 58.44 -8.86
CA PHE A 4 17.47 58.12 -8.08
C PHE A 4 18.75 58.60 -8.76
N MET A 5 18.88 58.40 -10.08
CA MET A 5 20.02 58.89 -10.86
C MET A 5 20.07 60.43 -10.90
N LYS A 6 18.92 61.12 -10.95
CA LYS A 6 18.87 62.59 -10.84
C LYS A 6 19.31 63.06 -9.45
N CYS A 7 18.84 62.41 -8.39
CA CYS A 7 19.22 62.73 -7.02
C CYS A 7 20.72 62.49 -6.79
N LEU A 8 21.24 61.34 -7.24
CA LEU A 8 22.65 61.01 -7.19
C LEU A 8 23.50 62.04 -7.96
N VAL A 9 23.12 62.41 -9.19
CA VAL A 9 23.84 63.44 -9.99
C VAL A 9 23.81 64.82 -9.32
N VAL A 10 22.71 65.20 -8.68
CA VAL A 10 22.59 66.47 -7.95
C VAL A 10 23.44 66.46 -6.67
N THR A 11 23.45 65.35 -5.94
CA THR A 11 24.31 65.15 -4.76
C THR A 11 25.80 65.10 -5.13
N LEU A 12 26.13 64.54 -6.31
CA LEU A 12 27.47 64.48 -6.88
C LEU A 12 27.97 65.84 -7.38
N ARG A 13 27.08 66.71 -7.88
CA ARG A 13 27.43 68.10 -8.24
C ARG A 13 27.81 68.94 -7.03
N LYS A 14 27.25 68.63 -5.86
CA LYS A 14 27.53 69.34 -4.59
C LYS A 14 28.82 68.89 -3.91
N SER A 15 29.32 67.67 -4.18
CA SER A 15 30.38 67.06 -3.35
C SER A 15 31.81 67.16 -3.87
N THR A 16 32.13 67.65 -5.08
CA THR A 16 33.52 68.02 -5.45
C THR A 16 33.60 68.63 -6.85
N GLN A 17 34.03 69.89 -6.97
CA GLN A 17 34.41 70.54 -8.23
C GLN A 17 35.56 69.84 -9.00
N LYS A 18 36.21 68.83 -8.40
CA LYS A 18 37.27 68.02 -9.04
C LYS A 18 36.78 66.74 -9.73
N ILE A 19 35.60 66.19 -9.38
CA ILE A 19 35.08 64.94 -9.99
C ILE A 19 34.26 65.26 -11.26
N SER A 20 33.59 66.40 -11.32
CA SER A 20 32.81 66.85 -12.49
C SER A 20 33.65 67.02 -13.76
N LYS A 21 34.97 67.27 -13.64
CA LYS A 21 35.88 67.41 -14.79
C LYS A 21 36.25 66.09 -15.46
N LYS A 22 36.09 64.93 -14.81
CA LYS A 22 36.40 63.59 -15.37
C LYS A 22 35.17 62.75 -15.72
N LEU A 23 33.98 63.18 -15.30
CA LEU A 23 32.72 62.50 -15.57
C LEU A 23 32.30 62.49 -17.05
N PRO A 24 32.56 63.55 -17.84
CA PRO A 24 32.25 63.56 -19.28
C PRO A 24 33.09 62.53 -20.06
N ASP A 25 34.37 62.39 -19.72
CA ASP A 25 35.27 61.38 -20.33
C ASP A 25 34.82 59.94 -20.02
N LEU A 26 34.19 59.72 -18.86
CA LEU A 26 33.59 58.43 -18.47
C LEU A 26 32.34 58.06 -19.28
N SER A 27 31.70 59.01 -19.95
CA SER A 27 30.49 58.77 -20.75
C SER A 27 30.77 58.39 -22.21
N GLN A 28 32.02 58.55 -22.66
CA GLN A 28 32.45 58.30 -24.05
C GLN A 28 33.23 56.98 -24.22
N VAL A 29 33.59 56.29 -23.13
CA VAL A 29 34.27 54.99 -23.26
C VAL A 29 33.21 53.90 -23.45
N ASP A 30 33.06 53.45 -24.69
CA ASP A 30 32.12 52.40 -25.08
C ASP A 30 32.31 51.08 -24.30
N ASN A 31 33.50 50.89 -23.74
CA ASN A 31 33.87 49.68 -23.06
C ASN A 31 33.87 49.91 -21.53
N ALA A 32 32.70 49.68 -20.91
CA ALA A 32 32.53 49.74 -19.47
C ALA A 32 33.68 48.98 -18.76
N SER A 33 34.06 47.80 -19.24
CA SER A 33 35.13 46.95 -18.68
C SER A 33 36.52 47.61 -18.59
N LEU A 34 36.86 48.54 -19.50
CA LEU A 34 38.15 49.26 -19.50
C LEU A 34 38.17 50.39 -18.46
N LEU A 35 37.08 51.14 -18.33
CA LEU A 35 36.91 52.18 -17.30
C LEU A 35 36.97 51.60 -15.87
N ALA A 36 36.39 50.42 -15.75
CA ALA A 36 36.30 49.64 -14.53
C ALA A 36 37.65 49.33 -13.90
N LYS A 37 38.59 48.85 -14.74
CA LYS A 37 39.94 48.44 -14.35
C LYS A 37 40.74 49.59 -13.74
N GLY A 38 40.43 50.84 -14.09
CA GLY A 38 41.12 52.03 -13.58
C GLY A 38 40.52 52.67 -12.32
N CYS A 39 39.29 52.28 -11.95
CA CYS A 39 38.49 52.92 -10.90
C CYS A 39 38.25 52.03 -9.67
N PHE A 40 38.29 50.71 -9.82
CA PHE A 40 38.21 49.79 -8.69
C PHE A 40 39.45 49.92 -7.79
N GLY A 41 39.26 50.29 -6.53
CA GLY A 41 40.34 50.59 -5.57
C GLY A 41 40.62 52.08 -5.32
N LYS A 42 39.87 53.00 -5.95
CA LYS A 42 39.89 54.45 -5.66
C LYS A 42 38.61 54.87 -4.91
N ASN A 43 38.53 56.14 -4.47
CA ASN A 43 37.43 56.77 -3.71
C ASN A 43 36.05 56.08 -3.88
N GLN A 44 35.41 55.71 -2.76
CA GLN A 44 34.12 54.98 -2.69
C GLN A 44 33.03 55.53 -3.62
N LEU A 45 32.98 56.86 -3.77
CA LEU A 45 32.01 57.53 -4.64
C LEU A 45 32.20 57.15 -6.13
N LEU A 46 33.45 57.03 -6.60
CA LEU A 46 33.73 56.58 -7.97
C LEU A 46 33.34 55.12 -8.19
N SER A 47 33.55 54.26 -7.18
CA SER A 47 33.11 52.86 -7.26
C SER A 47 31.60 52.73 -7.37
N MET A 48 30.82 53.52 -6.61
CA MET A 48 29.36 53.54 -6.69
C MET A 48 28.84 54.04 -8.05
N ILE A 49 29.41 55.12 -8.57
CA ILE A 49 29.05 55.66 -9.90
C ILE A 49 29.30 54.58 -10.96
N TYR A 50 30.44 53.90 -10.88
CA TYR A 50 30.82 52.91 -11.86
C TYR A 50 29.92 51.67 -11.82
N VAL A 51 29.66 51.12 -10.64
CA VAL A 51 28.71 50.00 -10.46
C VAL A 51 27.32 50.35 -11.01
N SER A 52 26.83 51.57 -10.75
CA SER A 52 25.55 52.03 -11.28
C SER A 52 25.53 52.10 -12.82
N GLN A 53 26.64 52.49 -13.46
CA GLN A 53 26.76 52.50 -14.91
C GLN A 53 26.83 51.09 -15.50
N CYS A 54 27.53 50.15 -14.85
CA CYS A 54 27.52 48.74 -15.25
C CYS A 54 26.10 48.18 -15.26
N ILE A 55 25.36 48.38 -14.17
CA ILE A 55 23.97 47.92 -14.06
C ILE A 55 23.13 48.54 -15.16
N LYS A 56 23.18 49.87 -15.36
CA LYS A 56 22.45 50.55 -16.43
C LYS A 56 22.80 50.02 -17.83
N LYS A 57 24.08 49.76 -18.09
CA LYS A 57 24.53 49.22 -19.38
C LYS A 57 24.06 47.77 -19.55
N LEU A 58 24.07 46.97 -18.49
CA LEU A 58 23.49 45.64 -18.45
C LEU A 58 22.02 45.66 -18.90
N PHE A 59 21.19 46.54 -18.33
CA PHE A 59 19.78 46.74 -18.71
C PHE A 59 19.57 47.12 -20.18
N THR A 60 20.55 47.78 -20.81
CA THR A 60 20.40 48.30 -22.18
C THR A 60 21.07 47.43 -23.23
N THR A 61 22.14 46.70 -22.89
CA THR A 61 22.93 45.93 -23.87
C THR A 61 23.03 44.44 -23.57
N MET A 62 22.57 43.97 -22.41
CA MET A 62 22.53 42.53 -22.06
C MET A 62 23.89 41.80 -22.21
N ASN A 63 25.00 42.52 -22.05
CA ASN A 63 26.33 42.01 -22.40
C ASN A 63 26.94 41.18 -21.26
N ILE A 64 27.27 39.91 -21.56
CA ILE A 64 27.83 38.95 -20.60
C ILE A 64 29.23 39.31 -20.09
N ASP A 65 30.02 40.07 -20.86
CA ASP A 65 31.35 40.51 -20.45
C ASP A 65 31.29 41.52 -19.31
N ILE A 66 30.18 42.27 -19.19
CA ILE A 66 29.91 43.14 -18.04
C ILE A 66 29.72 42.28 -16.78
N VAL A 67 29.00 41.16 -16.87
CA VAL A 67 28.80 40.22 -15.75
C VAL A 67 30.12 39.58 -15.35
N ARG A 68 30.91 39.08 -16.31
CA ARG A 68 32.25 38.50 -16.07
C ARG A 68 33.19 39.50 -15.40
N PHE A 69 33.13 40.75 -15.84
CA PHE A 69 33.91 41.82 -15.22
C PHE A 69 33.52 42.04 -13.76
N LEU A 70 32.21 42.12 -13.47
CA LEU A 70 31.69 42.26 -12.12
C LEU A 70 32.12 41.07 -11.24
N GLU A 71 31.99 39.83 -11.73
CA GLU A 71 32.48 38.61 -11.05
C GLU A 71 33.96 38.70 -10.71
N GLN A 72 34.82 38.99 -11.69
CA GLN A 72 36.28 39.01 -11.47
C GLN A 72 36.73 40.09 -10.50
N ASN A 73 36.08 41.25 -10.47
CA ASN A 73 36.57 42.40 -9.71
C ASN A 73 35.91 42.50 -8.34
N LEU A 74 34.62 42.16 -8.21
CA LEU A 74 33.95 42.12 -6.90
C LEU A 74 34.43 40.94 -6.06
N VAL A 75 34.73 39.79 -6.67
CA VAL A 75 35.29 38.63 -5.96
C VAL A 75 36.76 38.86 -5.60
N LYS A 76 37.57 39.54 -6.44
CA LYS A 76 38.96 39.88 -6.09
C LYS A 76 39.07 40.79 -4.86
N ILE A 77 38.14 41.73 -4.67
CA ILE A 77 38.08 42.58 -3.47
C ILE A 77 37.96 41.75 -2.18
N LYS A 78 37.36 40.55 -2.26
CA LYS A 78 37.22 39.59 -1.15
C LYS A 78 38.57 39.02 -0.69
N SER A 79 39.58 39.02 -1.55
CA SER A 79 40.91 38.43 -1.28
C SER A 79 42.01 39.44 -0.97
N THR A 80 41.86 40.72 -1.31
CA THR A 80 42.94 41.73 -1.22
C THR A 80 42.86 42.70 -0.05
N PHE A 81 41.85 42.59 0.83
CA PHE A 81 41.73 43.43 2.03
C PHE A 81 41.79 42.58 3.30
N SER A 82 42.99 42.15 3.67
CA SER A 82 43.30 41.66 5.01
C SER A 82 44.03 42.76 5.78
N PHE A 83 43.28 43.67 6.43
CA PHE A 83 43.63 44.29 7.71
C PHE A 83 42.47 45.20 8.14
N GLY A 84 41.77 44.79 9.20
CA GLY A 84 40.92 45.58 10.09
C GLY A 84 40.09 46.71 9.48
N LEU A 85 38.86 46.38 9.05
CA LEU A 85 37.59 47.13 9.12
C LEU A 85 36.71 46.76 7.92
N SER A 86 35.61 46.06 8.20
CA SER A 86 34.40 45.94 7.38
C SER A 86 34.56 45.59 5.90
N GLU A 87 34.07 44.38 5.59
CA GLU A 87 33.57 43.89 4.30
C GLU A 87 33.04 45.02 3.40
N ILE A 88 33.21 44.91 2.06
CA ILE A 88 32.77 45.85 1.01
C ILE A 88 31.68 46.83 1.50
N ASN A 89 31.88 48.14 1.31
CA ASN A 89 30.95 49.19 1.75
C ASN A 89 29.47 48.74 1.61
N PRO A 90 28.70 48.64 2.71
CA PRO A 90 27.34 48.08 2.71
C PRO A 90 26.41 48.74 1.68
N MET A 91 26.56 50.05 1.47
CA MET A 91 25.78 50.81 0.49
C MET A 91 26.08 50.39 -0.96
N LEU A 92 27.33 50.01 -1.25
CA LEU A 92 27.73 49.50 -2.57
C LEU A 92 27.18 48.09 -2.81
N GLN A 93 27.17 47.25 -1.77
CA GLN A 93 26.57 45.91 -1.82
C GLN A 93 25.06 46.01 -2.10
N GLU A 94 24.36 46.90 -1.39
CA GLU A 94 22.92 47.11 -1.51
C GLU A 94 22.52 47.61 -2.92
N ILE A 95 23.21 48.62 -3.46
CA ILE A 95 22.96 49.13 -4.81
C ILE A 95 23.19 48.06 -5.88
N LEU A 96 24.27 47.29 -5.73
CA LEU A 96 24.60 46.21 -6.66
C LEU A 96 23.52 45.12 -6.61
N PHE A 97 23.17 44.70 -5.40
CA PHE A 97 22.18 43.66 -5.17
C PHE A 97 20.83 44.04 -5.74
N HIS A 98 20.31 45.22 -5.37
CA HIS A 98 19.02 45.72 -5.82
C HIS A 98 18.96 45.85 -7.35
N GLY A 99 20.02 46.38 -7.96
CA GLY A 99 20.09 46.56 -9.41
C GLY A 99 20.18 45.25 -10.20
N LEU A 100 20.95 44.27 -9.73
CA LEU A 100 21.06 42.95 -10.37
C LEU A 100 19.78 42.14 -10.20
N THR A 101 19.16 42.19 -9.03
CA THR A 101 17.87 41.55 -8.75
C THR A 101 16.78 42.09 -9.67
N HIS A 102 16.65 43.43 -9.78
CA HIS A 102 15.73 44.05 -10.74
C HIS A 102 16.01 43.67 -12.20
N PHE A 103 17.28 43.47 -12.56
CA PHE A 103 17.66 43.09 -13.91
C PHE A 103 17.21 41.66 -14.23
N VAL A 104 17.44 40.73 -13.31
CA VAL A 104 16.95 39.34 -13.45
C VAL A 104 15.43 39.31 -13.58
N THR A 105 14.71 40.08 -12.76
CA THR A 105 13.25 40.22 -12.88
C THR A 105 12.83 40.78 -14.25
N TYR A 106 13.51 41.80 -14.74
CA TYR A 106 13.24 42.37 -16.06
C TYR A 106 13.47 41.34 -17.19
N CYS A 107 14.60 40.63 -17.17
CA CYS A 107 14.89 39.61 -18.18
C CYS A 107 13.87 38.48 -18.22
N LEU A 108 13.35 38.08 -17.05
CA LEU A 108 12.38 37.00 -16.94
C LEU A 108 10.94 37.45 -17.26
N ARG A 109 10.61 38.72 -17.03
CA ARG A 109 9.35 39.31 -17.44
C ARG A 109 9.26 39.51 -18.96
N GLU A 110 10.34 39.94 -19.59
CA GLU A 110 10.35 40.39 -20.99
C GLU A 110 10.74 39.30 -22.01
N GLY A 111 11.06 38.06 -21.59
CA GLY A 111 11.72 37.11 -22.50
C GLY A 111 11.41 35.63 -22.32
N SER A 112 10.78 35.03 -23.33
CA SER A 112 10.70 33.59 -23.60
C SER A 112 11.87 33.05 -24.44
N HIS A 113 13.08 33.60 -24.29
CA HIS A 113 14.22 33.29 -25.18
C HIS A 113 15.45 32.75 -24.45
N ILE A 114 16.02 31.69 -25.03
CA ILE A 114 17.27 31.00 -24.66
C ILE A 114 18.45 31.97 -24.42
N MET A 115 18.45 33.14 -25.07
CA MET A 115 19.49 34.16 -25.00
C MET A 115 19.75 34.74 -23.60
N PHE A 116 18.75 34.74 -22.71
CA PHE A 116 18.88 35.38 -21.38
C PHE A 116 19.31 34.41 -20.28
N VAL A 117 19.26 33.09 -20.55
CA VAL A 117 19.50 32.05 -19.55
C VAL A 117 20.91 32.12 -18.99
N GLU A 118 21.93 32.23 -19.86
CA GLU A 118 23.32 32.28 -19.43
C GLU A 118 23.63 33.55 -18.62
N VAL A 119 23.06 34.70 -19.03
CA VAL A 119 23.26 35.99 -18.35
C VAL A 119 22.60 35.96 -16.96
N CYS A 120 21.35 35.51 -16.87
CA CYS A 120 20.64 35.42 -15.59
C CYS A 120 21.33 34.44 -14.62
N GLU A 121 21.76 33.27 -15.10
CA GLU A 121 22.44 32.27 -14.28
C GLU A 121 23.74 32.81 -13.66
N ARG A 122 24.55 33.54 -14.43
CA ARG A 122 25.79 34.15 -13.94
C ARG A 122 25.52 35.28 -12.95
N ILE A 123 24.48 36.08 -13.19
CA ILE A 123 24.08 37.14 -12.27
C ILE A 123 23.60 36.55 -10.94
N LEU A 124 22.82 35.46 -10.97
CA LEU A 124 22.41 34.74 -9.77
C LEU A 124 23.63 34.19 -9.01
N ARG A 125 24.61 33.59 -9.70
CA ARG A 125 25.88 33.15 -9.08
C ARG A 125 26.67 34.32 -8.46
N LEU A 126 26.73 35.45 -9.15
CA LEU A 126 27.36 36.67 -8.64
C LEU A 126 26.66 37.15 -7.36
N ILE A 127 25.34 37.24 -7.36
CA ILE A 127 24.52 37.60 -6.18
C ILE A 127 24.86 36.69 -4.99
N GLY A 128 24.89 35.38 -5.20
CA GLY A 128 25.22 34.41 -4.14
C GLY A 128 26.66 34.46 -3.64
N SER A 129 27.60 34.96 -4.44
CA SER A 129 29.01 35.08 -4.05
C SER A 129 29.30 36.32 -3.20
N VAL A 130 28.45 37.34 -3.31
CA VAL A 130 28.59 38.66 -2.68
C VAL A 130 27.77 38.76 -1.39
N SER A 131 26.63 38.07 -1.28
CA SER A 131 25.79 38.09 -0.08
C SER A 131 26.45 37.36 1.12
N LYS A 132 26.61 38.07 2.25
CA LYS A 132 27.00 37.51 3.56
C LYS A 132 25.96 37.80 4.67
N GLN A 133 24.91 38.57 4.39
CA GLN A 133 23.87 38.98 5.34
C GLN A 133 22.49 38.51 4.85
N PRO A 134 21.51 38.30 5.77
CA PRO A 134 20.19 37.80 5.41
C PRO A 134 19.57 38.75 4.39
N LEU A 135 19.18 38.22 3.25
CA LEU A 135 18.67 38.92 2.07
C LEU A 135 17.41 39.69 2.46
N SER A 136 17.51 40.88 3.04
CA SER A 136 16.35 41.70 3.42
C SER A 136 15.47 42.13 2.23
N GLU A 137 15.90 41.81 1.00
CA GLU A 137 15.13 41.96 -0.25
C GLU A 137 14.82 40.61 -0.95
N VAL A 138 14.58 39.53 -0.19
CA VAL A 138 13.95 38.30 -0.73
C VAL A 138 12.68 38.55 -1.57
N PRO A 139 11.82 39.56 -1.32
CA PRO A 139 10.56 39.74 -2.05
C PRO A 139 10.70 39.90 -3.57
N LEU A 140 11.74 40.58 -4.06
CA LEU A 140 11.88 40.81 -5.49
C LEU A 140 12.41 39.57 -6.22
N LEU A 141 13.34 38.82 -5.61
CA LEU A 141 13.77 37.49 -6.10
C LEU A 141 12.67 36.43 -5.95
N GLN A 142 11.79 36.55 -4.95
CA GLN A 142 10.58 35.73 -4.82
C GLN A 142 9.60 36.01 -5.96
N GLN A 143 9.37 37.28 -6.30
CA GLN A 143 8.56 37.65 -7.47
C GLN A 143 9.13 37.08 -8.78
N VAL A 144 10.44 36.85 -8.84
CA VAL A 144 11.05 36.23 -10.02
C VAL A 144 10.61 34.77 -10.23
N LEU A 145 10.38 34.02 -9.14
CA LEU A 145 9.83 32.66 -9.23
C LEU A 145 8.39 32.65 -9.76
N LEU A 146 7.67 33.78 -9.61
CA LEU A 146 6.35 33.99 -10.21
C LEU A 146 6.40 34.21 -11.73
N PHE A 147 7.53 34.04 -12.43
CA PHE A 147 7.58 34.13 -13.89
C PHE A 147 7.84 32.78 -14.58
N ASP A 148 7.78 31.66 -13.84
CA ASP A 148 8.08 30.32 -14.33
C ASP A 148 9.40 30.26 -15.12
N PRO A 149 10.53 30.63 -14.48
CA PRO A 149 11.80 30.77 -15.17
C PRO A 149 12.27 29.43 -15.76
N PRO A 150 13.01 29.43 -16.88
CA PRO A 150 13.62 28.23 -17.44
C PRO A 150 14.30 27.34 -16.38
N PRO A 151 14.25 26.00 -16.50
CA PRO A 151 14.67 25.07 -15.42
C PRO A 151 16.06 25.34 -14.84
N LYS A 152 17.02 25.79 -15.67
CA LYS A 152 18.37 26.15 -15.22
C LYS A 152 18.40 27.35 -14.28
N ILE A 153 17.61 28.39 -14.59
CA ILE A 153 17.48 29.60 -13.77
C ILE A 153 16.74 29.24 -12.48
N HIS A 154 15.65 28.47 -12.59
CA HIS A 154 14.90 27.98 -11.42
C HIS A 154 15.81 27.25 -10.43
N LYS A 155 16.64 26.31 -10.92
CA LYS A 155 17.60 25.57 -10.09
C LYS A 155 18.65 26.48 -9.44
N ALA A 156 19.20 27.44 -10.18
CA ALA A 156 20.16 28.40 -9.64
C ALA A 156 19.54 29.29 -8.55
N MET A 157 18.26 29.66 -8.70
CA MET A 157 17.51 30.40 -7.68
C MET A 157 17.22 29.56 -6.44
N GLU A 158 16.83 28.29 -6.61
CA GLU A 158 16.67 27.37 -5.48
C GLU A 158 17.98 27.22 -4.70
N GLU A 159 19.12 27.05 -5.36
CA GLU A 159 20.43 26.93 -4.70
C GLU A 159 20.80 28.20 -3.91
N LEU A 160 20.38 29.38 -4.39
CA LEU A 160 20.54 30.64 -3.66
C LEU A 160 19.61 30.72 -2.45
N LEU A 161 18.33 30.38 -2.60
CA LEU A 161 17.32 30.48 -1.55
C LEU A 161 17.49 29.38 -0.49
N LYS A 162 17.96 28.18 -0.85
CA LYS A 162 18.26 27.08 0.08
C LYS A 162 19.38 27.42 1.06
N LYS A 163 20.30 28.34 0.72
CA LYS A 163 21.32 28.82 1.67
C LYS A 163 20.72 29.63 2.82
N GLU A 164 19.50 30.15 2.67
CA GLU A 164 18.73 30.77 3.74
C GLU A 164 17.64 29.80 4.22
N ASN A 165 17.96 29.00 5.24
CA ASN A 165 17.14 27.94 5.84
C ASN A 165 15.74 28.37 6.37
N SER A 166 15.26 29.60 6.12
CA SER A 166 14.07 30.18 6.76
C SER A 166 12.81 30.25 5.88
N PHE A 167 12.90 30.17 4.54
CA PHE A 167 11.75 30.44 3.67
C PHE A 167 10.88 29.21 3.39
N PHE A 168 11.46 28.11 2.90
CA PHE A 168 10.74 26.85 2.69
C PHE A 168 10.31 26.17 4.00
N THR A 169 10.81 26.67 5.13
CA THR A 169 10.45 26.22 6.48
C THR A 169 9.31 27.02 7.09
N ASN A 170 8.95 28.21 6.55
CA ASN A 170 7.83 29.01 7.04
C ASN A 170 6.55 28.78 6.20
N PRO A 171 5.56 28.03 6.72
CA PRO A 171 4.37 27.61 5.96
C PRO A 171 3.49 28.79 5.50
N LYS A 172 3.46 29.92 6.22
CA LYS A 172 2.62 31.07 5.84
C LYS A 172 3.13 31.78 4.58
N CYS A 173 4.45 31.91 4.45
CA CYS A 173 5.07 32.55 3.29
C CYS A 173 4.96 31.69 2.03
N LEU A 174 5.12 30.37 2.17
CA LEU A 174 4.97 29.41 1.08
C LEU A 174 3.53 29.43 0.52
N THR A 175 2.51 29.47 1.38
CA THR A 175 1.12 29.50 0.92
C THR A 175 0.76 30.78 0.19
N SER A 176 1.13 31.95 0.71
CA SER A 176 0.82 33.21 0.04
C SER A 176 1.43 33.28 -1.37
N PHE A 177 2.66 32.77 -1.52
CA PHE A 177 3.31 32.63 -2.82
C PHE A 177 2.56 31.66 -3.74
N LEU A 178 2.21 30.47 -3.25
CA LEU A 178 1.51 29.45 -4.06
C LEU A 178 0.14 29.91 -4.52
N VAL A 179 -0.64 30.52 -3.63
CA VAL A 179 -1.95 31.10 -3.96
C VAL A 179 -1.82 32.09 -5.11
N THR A 180 -0.88 33.04 -5.00
CA THR A 180 -0.65 34.07 -6.03
C THR A 180 -0.27 33.45 -7.38
N GLU A 181 0.57 32.43 -7.39
CA GLU A 181 1.03 31.79 -8.63
C GLU A 181 -0.07 30.95 -9.29
N ILE A 182 -0.88 30.23 -8.51
CA ILE A 182 -2.02 29.47 -9.03
C ILE A 182 -3.07 30.41 -9.60
N GLU A 183 -3.43 31.47 -8.87
CA GLU A 183 -4.36 32.49 -9.36
C GLU A 183 -3.87 33.09 -10.67
N ARG A 184 -2.57 33.42 -10.78
CA ARG A 184 -1.98 33.95 -12.02
C ARG A 184 -2.13 33.00 -13.21
N CYS A 185 -1.92 31.69 -13.00
CA CYS A 185 -2.03 30.68 -14.06
C CYS A 185 -3.44 30.55 -14.63
N VAL A 186 -4.44 30.83 -13.81
CA VAL A 186 -5.85 30.53 -14.11
C VAL A 186 -6.71 31.81 -14.10
N CYS A 187 -6.08 32.98 -14.00
CA CYS A 187 -6.74 34.28 -13.99
C CYS A 187 -7.50 34.53 -15.31
N PRO A 188 -8.69 35.17 -15.28
CA PRO A 188 -9.44 35.65 -14.11
C PRO A 188 -10.39 34.60 -13.53
N TYR A 189 -10.23 33.33 -13.89
CA TYR A 189 -11.20 32.29 -13.59
C TYR A 189 -11.09 31.72 -12.18
N LEU A 190 -10.01 31.94 -11.44
CA LEU A 190 -9.82 31.40 -10.10
C LEU A 190 -9.55 32.52 -9.08
N SER A 191 -10.20 32.43 -7.91
CA SER A 191 -9.87 33.19 -6.71
C SER A 191 -9.75 32.24 -5.52
N VAL A 192 -8.68 32.32 -4.74
CA VAL A 192 -8.40 31.37 -3.64
C VAL A 192 -8.48 32.08 -2.29
N GLU A 193 -9.09 31.43 -1.31
CA GLU A 193 -9.19 31.94 0.06
C GLU A 193 -7.94 31.55 0.87
N LEU A 194 -7.23 32.56 1.41
CA LEU A 194 -5.97 32.38 2.15
C LEU A 194 -6.11 31.69 3.51
N GLU A 195 -7.32 31.60 4.07
CA GLU A 195 -7.56 31.17 5.46
C GLU A 195 -7.68 29.64 5.65
N HIS A 196 -7.73 28.85 4.58
CA HIS A 196 -8.07 27.42 4.65
C HIS A 196 -6.96 26.47 4.18
N LEU A 197 -5.74 26.67 4.70
CA LEU A 197 -4.74 25.60 4.69
C LEU A 197 -5.15 24.53 5.72
N THR A 198 -5.65 23.39 5.26
CA THR A 198 -5.72 22.21 6.12
C THR A 198 -4.29 21.70 6.37
N THR A 199 -3.68 22.11 7.48
CA THR A 199 -2.34 21.68 7.93
C THR A 199 -2.29 20.24 8.44
N ASN A 200 -3.41 19.51 8.45
CA ASN A 200 -3.52 18.14 8.99
C ASN A 200 -3.01 17.05 8.04
N CYS A 201 -1.93 17.32 7.33
CA CYS A 201 -1.47 16.48 6.24
C CYS A 201 0.06 16.52 6.16
N GLN A 202 0.75 16.16 7.24
CA GLN A 202 2.20 15.94 7.19
C GLN A 202 2.56 14.73 6.29
N GLU A 203 1.60 13.84 6.03
CA GLU A 203 1.78 12.61 5.24
C GLU A 203 1.18 12.67 3.82
N SER A 204 0.31 13.64 3.49
CA SER A 204 -0.28 13.69 2.14
C SER A 204 0.72 14.20 1.10
N LYS A 205 0.72 13.62 -0.10
CA LYS A 205 1.49 14.10 -1.26
C LYS A 205 0.93 15.40 -1.87
N GLU A 206 -0.25 15.83 -1.44
CA GLU A 206 -0.99 16.97 -2.01
C GLU A 206 -1.37 18.00 -0.94
N MET A 207 -1.30 19.29 -1.30
CA MET A 207 -1.82 20.43 -0.53
C MET A 207 -3.16 20.85 -1.14
N ARG A 208 -4.19 21.04 -0.31
CA ARG A 208 -5.51 21.49 -0.76
C ARG A 208 -5.74 22.95 -0.40
N LEU A 209 -6.30 23.71 -1.34
CA LEU A 209 -6.74 25.09 -1.16
C LEU A 209 -8.22 25.18 -1.57
N ILE A 210 -8.96 26.06 -0.92
CA ILE A 210 -10.38 26.32 -1.22
C ILE A 210 -10.48 27.67 -1.91
N GLY A 211 -11.33 27.77 -2.93
CA GLY A 211 -11.55 28.99 -3.67
C GLY A 211 -12.79 28.92 -4.54
N THR A 212 -12.90 29.87 -5.47
CA THR A 212 -13.94 29.91 -6.49
C THR A 212 -13.33 29.84 -7.87
N PHE A 213 -13.80 28.89 -8.69
CA PHE A 213 -13.46 28.76 -10.10
C PHE A 213 -14.70 29.09 -10.95
N GLN A 214 -14.62 30.13 -11.79
CA GLN A 214 -15.75 30.64 -12.58
C GLN A 214 -17.02 30.89 -11.75
N GLN A 215 -16.86 31.54 -10.58
CA GLN A 215 -17.94 31.83 -9.62
C GLN A 215 -18.60 30.59 -8.99
N ARG A 216 -17.93 29.44 -9.02
CA ARG A 216 -18.37 28.21 -8.35
C ARG A 216 -17.33 27.78 -7.34
N ASP A 217 -17.78 27.29 -6.20
CA ASP A 217 -16.87 26.76 -5.18
C ASP A 217 -16.03 25.62 -5.77
N ALA A 218 -14.73 25.66 -5.49
CA ALA A 218 -13.75 24.76 -6.07
C ALA A 218 -12.66 24.42 -5.07
N ILE A 219 -12.05 23.26 -5.27
CA ILE A 219 -10.88 22.81 -4.53
C ILE A 219 -9.70 22.76 -5.48
N VAL A 220 -8.60 23.38 -5.08
CA VAL A 220 -7.32 23.35 -5.80
C VAL A 220 -6.39 22.39 -5.08
N ASN A 221 -6.01 21.31 -5.77
CA ASN A 221 -5.09 20.30 -5.26
C ASN A 221 -3.71 20.53 -5.91
N VAL A 222 -2.71 20.81 -5.09
CA VAL A 222 -1.33 21.12 -5.49
C VAL A 222 -0.42 19.97 -5.11
N LEU A 223 0.38 19.47 -6.04
CA LEU A 223 1.33 18.38 -5.78
C LEU A 223 2.56 18.88 -5.03
N LYS A 224 2.78 18.39 -3.80
CA LYS A 224 3.90 18.84 -2.95
C LYS A 224 5.27 18.51 -3.53
N ASP A 225 5.40 17.38 -4.23
CA ASP A 225 6.64 16.95 -4.87
C ASP A 225 7.13 17.92 -5.96
N THR A 226 6.25 18.82 -6.41
CA THR A 226 6.56 19.85 -7.40
C THR A 226 6.94 21.19 -6.75
N LEU A 227 6.76 21.32 -5.42
CA LEU A 227 7.13 22.53 -4.70
C LEU A 227 8.65 22.73 -4.64
N PRO A 228 9.15 23.97 -4.84
CA PRO A 228 10.58 24.24 -4.75
C PRO A 228 11.11 23.88 -3.35
N GLY A 229 12.30 23.28 -3.28
CA GLY A 229 12.92 22.91 -2.00
C GLY A 229 12.54 21.54 -1.41
N GLN A 230 11.40 20.96 -1.82
CA GLN A 230 10.96 19.60 -1.40
C GLN A 230 11.14 18.53 -2.49
N ALA A 231 11.64 18.91 -3.67
CA ALA A 231 12.02 18.00 -4.75
C ALA A 231 13.25 17.15 -4.37
N GLY A 232 13.07 16.19 -3.47
CA GLY A 232 14.06 15.16 -3.18
C GLY A 232 14.04 14.12 -4.29
N SER A 233 14.80 14.29 -5.36
CA SER A 233 14.99 13.25 -6.41
C SER A 233 13.69 12.54 -6.84
N SER A 234 12.56 13.26 -6.85
CA SER A 234 11.26 12.74 -7.25
C SER A 234 11.25 12.65 -8.78
N SER A 235 11.50 11.42 -9.23
CA SER A 235 11.70 10.95 -10.59
C SER A 235 10.67 11.47 -11.61
N HIS A 236 11.07 11.53 -12.87
CA HIS A 236 10.17 11.67 -14.04
C HIS A 236 8.92 10.74 -13.98
N ALA A 237 8.96 9.66 -13.19
CA ALA A 237 7.83 8.77 -12.98
C ALA A 237 6.66 9.41 -12.21
N SER A 238 6.91 10.29 -11.22
CA SER A 238 5.81 10.96 -10.49
C SER A 238 5.06 11.95 -11.39
N GLN A 239 5.78 12.66 -12.28
CA GLN A 239 5.18 13.58 -13.25
C GLN A 239 4.38 12.83 -14.32
N SER A 240 4.86 11.67 -14.79
CA SER A 240 4.11 10.87 -15.77
C SER A 240 2.85 10.23 -15.14
N GLN A 241 2.90 9.84 -13.87
CA GLN A 241 1.74 9.34 -13.13
C GLN A 241 0.65 10.41 -13.00
N PHE A 242 1.02 11.65 -12.64
CA PHE A 242 0.06 12.75 -12.56
C PHE A 242 -0.57 13.08 -13.92
N ALA A 243 0.25 13.17 -14.97
CA ALA A 243 -0.26 13.42 -16.32
C ALA A 243 -1.24 12.33 -16.79
N ASN A 244 -0.93 11.06 -16.51
CA ASN A 244 -1.83 9.94 -16.82
C ASN A 244 -3.14 10.01 -16.03
N MET A 245 -3.07 10.31 -14.73
CA MET A 245 -4.25 10.51 -13.88
C MET A 245 -5.18 11.59 -14.46
N ILE A 246 -4.62 12.77 -14.77
CA ILE A 246 -5.38 13.89 -15.30
C ILE A 246 -5.97 13.57 -16.68
N CYS A 247 -5.22 12.88 -17.54
CA CYS A 247 -5.69 12.46 -18.86
C CYS A 247 -6.89 11.51 -18.79
N LEU A 248 -6.86 10.53 -17.87
CA LEU A 248 -7.97 9.60 -17.64
C LEU A 248 -9.16 10.31 -17.00
N HIS A 249 -8.93 11.08 -15.94
CA HIS A 249 -9.99 11.81 -15.23
C HIS A 249 -10.69 12.83 -16.14
N GLY A 250 -9.95 13.54 -16.98
CA GLY A 250 -10.49 14.51 -17.94
C GLY A 250 -11.37 13.91 -19.05
N GLN A 251 -11.32 12.59 -19.26
CA GLN A 251 -12.20 11.88 -20.20
C GLN A 251 -13.56 11.51 -19.59
N LEU A 252 -13.69 11.55 -18.26
CA LEU A 252 -14.86 11.05 -17.54
C LEU A 252 -15.84 12.18 -17.25
N THR A 253 -17.10 12.01 -17.64
CA THR A 253 -18.18 12.95 -17.30
C THR A 253 -19.40 12.18 -16.79
N HIS A 254 -19.61 12.21 -15.47
CA HIS A 254 -20.71 11.52 -14.80
C HIS A 254 -21.10 12.25 -13.52
N GLU A 255 -22.39 12.22 -13.12
CA GLU A 255 -22.89 12.95 -11.94
C GLU A 255 -22.19 12.51 -10.64
N ASN A 256 -21.94 11.20 -10.50
CA ASN A 256 -21.27 10.58 -9.37
C ASN A 256 -19.75 10.41 -9.55
N ILE A 257 -19.12 11.15 -10.46
CA ILE A 257 -17.66 11.27 -10.54
C ILE A 257 -17.29 12.72 -10.23
N LEU A 258 -16.29 12.93 -9.38
CA LEU A 258 -15.83 14.26 -9.01
C LEU A 258 -15.39 15.02 -10.25
N LYS A 259 -15.98 16.18 -10.52
CA LYS A 259 -15.72 16.94 -11.74
C LYS A 259 -14.37 17.64 -11.69
N LEU A 260 -13.56 17.43 -12.72
CA LEU A 260 -12.32 18.16 -12.98
C LEU A 260 -12.65 19.43 -13.77
N PHE A 261 -12.32 20.60 -13.22
CA PHE A 261 -12.53 21.90 -13.87
C PHE A 261 -11.34 22.35 -14.70
N ALA A 262 -10.13 22.24 -14.15
CA ALA A 262 -8.91 22.67 -14.81
C ALA A 262 -7.70 21.96 -14.21
N TYR A 263 -6.57 22.00 -14.90
CA TYR A 263 -5.31 21.42 -14.41
C TYR A 263 -4.10 22.05 -15.07
N ARG A 264 -2.95 21.88 -14.42
CA ARG A 264 -1.62 22.22 -14.96
C ARG A 264 -0.70 21.02 -14.76
N ILE A 265 -0.40 20.32 -15.85
CA ILE A 265 0.51 19.16 -15.87
C ILE A 265 1.97 19.54 -16.20
N ASN A 266 2.18 20.69 -16.85
CA ASN A 266 3.50 21.15 -17.28
C ASN A 266 3.98 22.34 -16.42
N GLY A 267 5.25 22.32 -16.05
CA GLY A 267 5.89 23.37 -15.24
C GLY A 267 6.29 22.88 -13.86
N THR A 268 6.92 23.76 -13.08
CA THR A 268 7.36 23.44 -11.71
C THR A 268 6.20 23.36 -10.73
N LEU A 269 5.07 24.02 -10.98
CA LEU A 269 3.89 23.94 -10.12
C LEU A 269 2.80 23.11 -10.80
N GLN A 270 2.65 21.85 -10.39
CA GLN A 270 1.57 20.99 -10.88
C GLN A 270 0.37 21.02 -9.94
N PHE A 271 -0.81 21.25 -10.50
CA PHE A 271 -2.06 21.29 -9.74
C PHE A 271 -3.26 20.91 -10.59
N TYR A 272 -4.38 20.63 -9.94
CA TYR A 272 -5.67 20.41 -10.56
C TYR A 272 -6.80 21.01 -9.72
N ILE A 273 -7.87 21.43 -10.39
CA ILE A 273 -9.01 22.11 -9.81
C ILE A 273 -10.23 21.23 -10.00
N THR A 274 -10.93 20.92 -8.92
CA THR A 274 -12.16 20.14 -8.93
C THR A 274 -13.34 20.94 -8.40
N GLU A 275 -14.55 20.40 -8.57
CA GLU A 275 -15.70 20.87 -7.80
C GLU A 275 -15.45 20.75 -6.28
N TYR A 276 -16.08 21.65 -5.52
CA TYR A 276 -16.06 21.60 -4.07
C TYR A 276 -16.79 20.38 -3.50
N TYR A 277 -16.27 19.84 -2.40
CA TYR A 277 -16.90 18.77 -1.64
C TYR A 277 -16.68 19.00 -0.13
N LYS A 278 -17.60 18.49 0.70
CA LYS A 278 -17.57 18.70 2.16
C LYS A 278 -16.45 17.90 2.84
N THR A 279 -16.46 16.59 2.62
CA THR A 279 -15.56 15.63 3.29
C THR A 279 -15.54 14.31 2.51
N SER A 280 -14.62 13.41 2.83
CA SER A 280 -14.65 12.04 2.29
C SER A 280 -15.80 11.26 2.90
N LEU A 281 -16.34 10.29 2.15
CA LEU A 281 -17.39 9.40 2.65
C LEU A 281 -16.91 8.63 3.88
N GLN A 282 -15.64 8.24 3.90
CA GLN A 282 -15.00 7.59 5.05
C GLN A 282 -15.10 8.45 6.32
N GLU A 283 -14.62 9.69 6.28
CA GLU A 283 -14.69 10.59 7.44
C GLU A 283 -16.14 10.90 7.81
N TYR A 284 -17.01 11.05 6.81
CA TYR A 284 -18.45 11.26 7.01
C TYR A 284 -19.13 10.12 7.78
N LEU A 285 -18.81 8.87 7.44
CA LEU A 285 -19.35 7.67 8.09
C LEU A 285 -18.77 7.47 9.48
N VAL A 286 -17.45 7.53 9.62
CA VAL A 286 -16.77 7.29 10.90
C VAL A 286 -17.13 8.36 11.93
N ASN A 287 -17.18 9.64 11.54
CA ASN A 287 -17.59 10.71 12.47
C ASN A 287 -19.02 10.49 12.99
N LYS A 288 -19.94 9.99 12.16
CA LYS A 288 -21.29 9.64 12.64
C LYS A 288 -21.29 8.42 13.54
N SER A 289 -20.51 7.39 13.22
CA SER A 289 -20.35 6.20 14.05
C SER A 289 -19.85 6.55 15.45
N LEU A 290 -18.75 7.31 15.54
CA LEU A 290 -18.15 7.77 16.80
C LEU A 290 -19.10 8.64 17.64
N ASN A 291 -19.95 9.43 16.97
CA ASN A 291 -20.96 10.27 17.63
C ASN A 291 -22.29 9.57 17.87
N ARG A 292 -22.41 8.26 17.57
CA ARG A 292 -23.65 7.46 17.65
C ARG A 292 -24.84 8.08 16.89
N LYS A 293 -24.56 8.77 15.79
CA LYS A 293 -25.55 9.41 14.90
C LYS A 293 -25.58 8.69 13.55
N LEU A 294 -25.77 7.37 13.61
CA LEU A 294 -25.70 6.48 12.44
C LEU A 294 -26.70 6.89 11.36
N TYR A 295 -26.29 6.75 10.09
CA TYR A 295 -27.18 6.94 8.95
C TYR A 295 -28.21 5.82 8.82
N HIS A 296 -29.38 6.19 8.30
CA HIS A 296 -30.37 5.22 7.86
C HIS A 296 -29.80 4.33 6.75
N GLU A 297 -30.16 3.06 6.81
CA GLU A 297 -29.80 2.04 5.82
C GLU A 297 -30.10 2.49 4.37
N LYS A 298 -31.26 3.12 4.14
CA LYS A 298 -31.63 3.68 2.84
C LYS A 298 -30.57 4.65 2.29
N THR A 299 -30.02 5.51 3.15
CA THR A 299 -28.98 6.48 2.77
C THR A 299 -27.68 5.75 2.39
N LEU A 300 -27.30 4.72 3.13
CA LEU A 300 -26.11 3.92 2.82
C LEU A 300 -26.24 3.18 1.49
N LEU A 301 -27.42 2.61 1.22
CA LEU A 301 -27.72 1.98 -0.07
C LEU A 301 -27.72 2.99 -1.22
N GLN A 302 -28.23 4.21 -1.00
CA GLN A 302 -28.15 5.30 -1.98
C GLN A 302 -26.70 5.66 -2.31
N TYR A 303 -25.83 5.75 -1.31
CA TYR A 303 -24.40 5.99 -1.51
C TYR A 303 -23.74 4.88 -2.34
N LEU A 304 -24.02 3.62 -2.00
CA LEU A 304 -23.51 2.49 -2.77
C LEU A 304 -24.03 2.46 -4.21
N LEU A 305 -25.29 2.78 -4.42
CA LEU A 305 -25.88 2.86 -5.77
C LEU A 305 -25.21 3.95 -6.61
N GLN A 306 -24.97 5.13 -6.04
CA GLN A 306 -24.27 6.24 -6.70
C GLN A 306 -22.84 5.87 -7.10
N VAL A 307 -22.10 5.18 -6.22
CA VAL A 307 -20.77 4.67 -6.56
C VAL A 307 -20.84 3.56 -7.62
N ALA A 308 -21.84 2.68 -7.55
CA ALA A 308 -22.03 1.63 -8.56
C ALA A 308 -22.31 2.21 -9.96
N LEU A 309 -23.11 3.28 -10.05
CA LEU A 309 -23.35 4.03 -11.29
C LEU A 309 -22.05 4.62 -11.86
N ALA A 310 -21.26 5.30 -11.03
CA ALA A 310 -19.97 5.85 -11.44
C ALA A 310 -19.01 4.78 -11.95
N LEU A 311 -18.91 3.65 -11.23
CA LEU A 311 -18.00 2.57 -11.57
C LEU A 311 -18.45 1.78 -12.81
N GLU A 312 -19.76 1.57 -12.98
CA GLU A 312 -20.34 1.02 -14.21
C GLU A 312 -19.95 1.88 -15.43
N TYR A 313 -20.07 3.20 -15.31
CA TYR A 313 -19.66 4.14 -16.35
C TYR A 313 -18.15 4.04 -16.66
N CYS A 314 -17.29 4.03 -15.65
CA CYS A 314 -15.85 3.80 -15.84
C CYS A 314 -15.59 2.49 -16.61
N HIS A 315 -16.27 1.41 -16.26
CA HIS A 315 -16.13 0.11 -16.91
C HIS A 315 -16.61 0.13 -18.37
N GLN A 316 -17.62 0.93 -18.72
CA GLN A 316 -18.06 1.15 -20.12
C GLN A 316 -16.98 1.88 -20.92
N GLU A 317 -16.36 2.90 -20.33
CA GLU A 317 -15.22 3.65 -20.89
C GLU A 317 -13.89 2.88 -20.86
N GLN A 318 -13.94 1.60 -20.49
CA GLN A 318 -12.78 0.71 -20.41
C GLN A 318 -11.70 1.18 -19.41
N ILE A 319 -12.14 1.84 -18.34
CA ILE A 319 -11.28 2.31 -17.26
C ILE A 319 -11.51 1.43 -16.03
N VAL A 320 -10.43 0.88 -15.49
CA VAL A 320 -10.38 0.19 -14.19
C VAL A 320 -9.82 1.17 -13.18
N HIS A 321 -10.52 1.37 -12.05
CA HIS A 321 -10.18 2.40 -11.06
C HIS A 321 -8.99 2.01 -10.18
N CYS A 322 -8.94 0.75 -9.74
CA CYS A 322 -7.84 0.17 -8.94
C CYS A 322 -7.65 0.72 -7.51
N ASP A 323 -8.52 1.59 -7.00
CA ASP A 323 -8.39 2.20 -5.65
C ASP A 323 -9.76 2.57 -5.05
N LEU A 324 -10.70 1.62 -5.04
CA LEU A 324 -12.05 1.86 -4.53
C LEU A 324 -12.12 1.71 -3.01
N THR A 325 -12.22 2.84 -2.32
CA THR A 325 -12.35 2.95 -0.86
C THR A 325 -13.25 4.14 -0.52
N ALA A 326 -13.89 4.18 0.65
CA ALA A 326 -14.70 5.34 1.01
C ALA A 326 -13.84 6.61 1.23
N ALA A 327 -12.53 6.47 1.43
CA ALA A 327 -11.59 7.59 1.49
C ALA A 327 -11.46 8.32 0.14
N ASN A 328 -11.66 7.60 -0.95
CA ASN A 328 -11.61 8.11 -2.32
C ASN A 328 -13.00 8.46 -2.89
N MET A 329 -14.02 8.54 -2.02
CA MET A 329 -15.33 9.07 -2.37
C MET A 329 -15.56 10.35 -1.59
N TYR A 330 -16.19 11.33 -2.23
CA TYR A 330 -16.52 12.60 -1.57
C TYR A 330 -18.02 12.80 -1.47
N VAL A 331 -18.45 13.46 -0.39
CA VAL A 331 -19.83 13.87 -0.18
C VAL A 331 -19.96 15.35 -0.54
N ASP A 332 -20.88 15.67 -1.46
CA ASP A 332 -21.13 17.04 -1.91
C ASP A 332 -22.10 17.80 -1.00
N MET A 333 -22.45 19.03 -1.39
CA MET A 333 -23.35 19.88 -0.61
C MET A 333 -24.78 19.35 -0.52
N GLU A 334 -25.19 18.49 -1.46
CA GLU A 334 -26.51 17.88 -1.56
C GLU A 334 -26.53 16.44 -1.00
N ASP A 335 -25.49 16.06 -0.25
CA ASP A 335 -25.29 14.72 0.31
C ASP A 335 -25.24 13.61 -0.76
N ARG A 336 -24.74 13.92 -1.96
CA ARG A 336 -24.43 12.91 -2.99
C ARG A 336 -22.98 12.47 -2.91
N VAL A 337 -22.75 11.22 -3.25
CA VAL A 337 -21.42 10.62 -3.30
C VAL A 337 -20.83 10.72 -4.71
N LYS A 338 -19.55 11.10 -4.76
CA LYS A 338 -18.76 11.26 -5.99
C LYS A 338 -17.46 10.47 -5.89
N LEU A 339 -17.23 9.60 -6.86
CA LEU A 339 -16.01 8.83 -7.07
C LEU A 339 -14.86 9.77 -7.46
N SER A 340 -13.69 9.57 -6.87
CA SER A 340 -12.50 10.40 -7.12
C SER A 340 -11.22 9.56 -7.10
N ASN A 341 -10.09 10.23 -7.36
CA ASN A 341 -8.75 9.67 -7.19
C ASN A 341 -8.34 8.58 -8.21
N PHE A 342 -8.09 8.99 -9.45
CA PHE A 342 -7.76 8.10 -10.58
C PHE A 342 -6.25 7.83 -10.76
N HIS A 343 -5.41 8.04 -9.74
CA HIS A 343 -3.94 7.91 -9.86
C HIS A 343 -3.45 6.47 -10.13
N LEU A 344 -4.24 5.46 -9.74
CA LEU A 344 -4.00 4.04 -10.05
C LEU A 344 -4.81 3.55 -11.26
N ALA A 345 -5.69 4.39 -11.81
CA ALA A 345 -6.60 3.97 -12.85
C ALA A 345 -5.83 3.57 -14.12
N LEU A 346 -6.33 2.55 -14.81
CA LEU A 346 -5.75 2.04 -16.04
C LEU A 346 -6.83 1.90 -17.11
N LYS A 347 -6.47 2.18 -18.36
CA LYS A 347 -7.29 1.87 -19.52
C LYS A 347 -7.01 0.42 -19.93
N VAL A 348 -8.05 -0.40 -19.99
CA VAL A 348 -7.96 -1.82 -20.41
C VAL A 348 -8.53 -1.98 -21.81
N THR A 349 -8.06 -2.95 -22.58
CA THR A 349 -8.72 -3.36 -23.84
C THR A 349 -9.64 -4.54 -23.55
N ASN A 350 -10.65 -4.78 -24.39
CA ASN A 350 -11.73 -5.75 -24.15
C ASN A 350 -11.29 -7.21 -23.88
N SER A 351 -10.01 -7.56 -24.01
CA SER A 351 -9.48 -8.92 -23.89
C SER A 351 -8.24 -9.08 -23.01
N GLU A 352 -7.67 -8.01 -22.44
CA GLU A 352 -6.39 -8.09 -21.72
C GLU A 352 -6.51 -7.66 -20.25
N GLU A 353 -5.97 -8.51 -19.37
CA GLU A 353 -5.63 -8.16 -17.99
C GLU A 353 -4.53 -7.09 -18.04
N ALA A 354 -4.74 -5.95 -17.36
CA ALA A 354 -3.67 -4.98 -17.17
C ALA A 354 -2.89 -5.33 -15.90
N ARG A 355 -1.66 -4.85 -15.82
CA ARG A 355 -0.85 -4.98 -14.60
C ARG A 355 -0.60 -3.62 -14.00
N LEU A 356 -0.99 -3.46 -12.74
CA LEU A 356 -0.48 -2.38 -11.91
C LEU A 356 1.01 -2.60 -11.71
N ASP A 357 1.75 -1.49 -11.71
CA ASP A 357 3.12 -1.49 -11.26
C ASP A 357 3.15 -1.89 -9.77
N VAL A 358 3.82 -3.00 -9.48
CA VAL A 358 3.91 -3.65 -8.17
C VAL A 358 4.61 -2.74 -7.13
N THR A 359 5.25 -1.66 -7.57
CA THR A 359 5.84 -0.64 -6.68
C THR A 359 4.83 0.39 -6.17
N LYS A 360 3.62 0.44 -6.73
CA LYS A 360 2.59 1.41 -6.32
C LYS A 360 1.93 1.00 -5.00
N GLU A 361 1.71 1.97 -4.13
CA GLU A 361 0.97 1.81 -2.88
C GLU A 361 -0.53 1.63 -3.17
N ILE A 362 -1.09 0.47 -2.81
CA ILE A 362 -2.51 0.13 -3.02
C ILE A 362 -3.25 0.02 -1.69
N ALA A 363 -4.57 0.23 -1.69
CA ALA A 363 -5.43 -0.01 -0.52
C ALA A 363 -5.55 -1.51 -0.24
N VAL A 364 -4.69 -2.04 0.64
CA VAL A 364 -4.46 -3.48 0.80
C VAL A 364 -5.75 -4.24 1.13
N HIS A 365 -6.53 -3.81 2.12
CA HIS A 365 -7.74 -4.51 2.56
C HIS A 365 -8.92 -4.47 1.57
N TRP A 366 -8.88 -3.58 0.57
CA TRP A 366 -9.88 -3.52 -0.49
C TRP A 366 -9.43 -4.27 -1.74
N SER A 367 -8.12 -4.37 -1.95
CA SER A 367 -7.52 -4.93 -3.15
C SER A 367 -7.88 -6.40 -3.34
N SER A 368 -8.18 -6.76 -4.59
CA SER A 368 -8.54 -8.13 -4.96
C SER A 368 -7.36 -9.12 -4.80
N PRO A 369 -7.62 -10.43 -4.59
CA PRO A 369 -6.56 -11.42 -4.44
C PRO A 369 -5.55 -11.44 -5.60
N GLU A 370 -6.00 -11.30 -6.85
CA GLU A 370 -5.12 -11.24 -8.01
C GLU A 370 -4.26 -9.97 -8.02
N THR A 371 -4.82 -8.82 -7.60
CA THR A 371 -4.07 -7.56 -7.49
C THR A 371 -2.98 -7.64 -6.44
N LEU A 372 -3.29 -8.27 -5.29
CA LEU A 372 -2.32 -8.49 -4.22
C LEU A 372 -1.22 -9.48 -4.61
N LYS A 373 -1.54 -10.48 -5.45
CA LYS A 373 -0.63 -11.56 -5.83
C LYS A 373 0.46 -11.10 -6.81
N ASP A 374 0.06 -10.44 -7.89
CA ASP A 374 0.99 -10.10 -8.98
C ASP A 374 0.69 -8.77 -9.66
N GLY A 375 -0.17 -7.94 -9.04
CA GLY A 375 -0.59 -6.66 -9.61
C GLY A 375 -1.58 -6.80 -10.77
N SER A 376 -2.10 -8.00 -11.06
CA SER A 376 -3.13 -8.16 -12.09
C SER A 376 -4.39 -7.40 -11.70
N VAL A 377 -4.91 -6.62 -12.65
CA VAL A 377 -6.13 -5.85 -12.49
C VAL A 377 -7.04 -5.96 -13.70
N SER A 378 -8.32 -5.98 -13.41
CA SER A 378 -9.40 -6.01 -14.38
C SER A 378 -10.63 -5.30 -13.82
N LYS A 379 -11.65 -5.12 -14.64
CA LYS A 379 -12.99 -4.68 -14.18
C LYS A 379 -13.51 -5.56 -13.03
N LYS A 380 -13.14 -6.85 -12.99
CA LYS A 380 -13.53 -7.79 -11.92
C LYS A 380 -12.74 -7.55 -10.63
N SER A 381 -11.55 -6.99 -10.72
CA SER A 381 -10.76 -6.58 -9.54
C SER A 381 -11.44 -5.38 -8.86
N ASP A 382 -11.92 -4.40 -9.62
CA ASP A 382 -12.77 -3.31 -9.10
C ASP A 382 -14.06 -3.84 -8.45
N VAL A 383 -14.73 -4.85 -9.03
CA VAL A 383 -15.92 -5.46 -8.42
C VAL A 383 -15.62 -6.04 -7.03
N SER A 384 -14.45 -6.67 -6.85
CA SER A 384 -14.02 -7.16 -5.53
C SER A 384 -13.81 -6.01 -4.54
N MET A 385 -13.14 -4.93 -4.97
CA MET A 385 -12.96 -3.73 -4.14
C MET A 385 -14.30 -3.08 -3.79
N PHE A 386 -15.27 -3.09 -4.72
CA PHE A 386 -16.63 -2.62 -4.46
C PHE A 386 -17.34 -3.46 -3.39
N GLY A 387 -17.14 -4.78 -3.36
CA GLY A 387 -17.64 -5.64 -2.28
C GLY A 387 -17.08 -5.26 -0.91
N CYS A 388 -15.77 -4.96 -0.84
CA CYS A 388 -15.14 -4.42 0.37
C CYS A 388 -15.65 -3.01 0.73
N LEU A 389 -15.93 -2.16 -0.26
CA LEU A 389 -16.54 -0.85 -0.05
C LEU A 389 -17.97 -0.97 0.50
N MET A 390 -18.77 -1.94 0.03
CA MET A 390 -20.08 -2.23 0.60
C MET A 390 -19.99 -2.55 2.09
N TYR A 391 -19.02 -3.39 2.48
CA TYR A 391 -18.74 -3.68 3.89
C TYR A 391 -18.41 -2.40 4.67
N GLU A 392 -17.48 -1.58 4.17
CA GLU A 392 -17.07 -0.32 4.80
C GLU A 392 -18.26 0.64 4.98
N VAL A 393 -19.11 0.81 3.97
CA VAL A 393 -20.25 1.74 4.02
C VAL A 393 -21.36 1.23 4.96
N LEU A 394 -21.75 -0.03 4.85
CA LEU A 394 -22.86 -0.60 5.63
C LEU A 394 -22.51 -0.83 7.11
N SER A 395 -21.22 -0.83 7.45
CA SER A 395 -20.71 -0.89 8.83
C SER A 395 -20.38 0.49 9.42
N HIS A 396 -20.65 1.58 8.69
CA HIS A 396 -20.30 2.96 9.06
C HIS A 396 -18.80 3.17 9.29
N GLY A 397 -17.98 2.61 8.40
CA GLY A 397 -16.56 2.90 8.29
C GLY A 397 -15.65 1.91 9.01
N VAL A 398 -16.09 0.67 9.26
CA VAL A 398 -15.19 -0.40 9.70
C VAL A 398 -14.28 -0.80 8.54
N MET A 399 -12.99 -0.90 8.81
CA MET A 399 -12.02 -1.40 7.82
C MET A 399 -12.31 -2.88 7.51
N PRO A 400 -12.41 -3.28 6.22
CA PRO A 400 -12.58 -4.68 5.86
C PRO A 400 -11.49 -5.57 6.47
N TYR A 401 -11.88 -6.76 6.94
CA TYR A 401 -10.98 -7.75 7.54
C TYR A 401 -10.26 -7.32 8.83
N SER A 402 -10.65 -6.20 9.46
CA SER A 402 -9.94 -5.70 10.65
C SER A 402 -10.08 -6.60 11.89
N ARG A 403 -11.14 -7.41 11.95
CA ARG A 403 -11.46 -8.29 13.11
C ARG A 403 -10.37 -9.31 13.42
N GLU A 404 -9.64 -9.74 12.40
CA GLU A 404 -8.60 -10.77 12.49
C GLU A 404 -7.31 -10.28 13.19
N LYS A 405 -7.17 -8.96 13.44
CA LYS A 405 -5.97 -8.33 14.04
C LYS A 405 -4.65 -8.68 13.32
N LEU A 406 -4.71 -8.97 12.02
CA LEU A 406 -3.57 -9.34 11.22
C LEU A 406 -2.68 -8.12 10.91
N SER A 407 -1.38 -8.37 10.78
CA SER A 407 -0.49 -7.46 10.08
C SER A 407 -0.83 -7.41 8.59
N VAL A 408 -0.42 -6.34 7.92
CA VAL A 408 -0.69 -6.13 6.49
C VAL A 408 -0.14 -7.30 5.66
N GLN A 409 1.05 -7.80 6.00
CA GLN A 409 1.70 -8.89 5.28
C GLN A 409 0.94 -10.21 5.46
N GLU A 410 0.47 -10.50 6.67
CA GLU A 410 -0.32 -11.70 6.98
C GLU A 410 -1.67 -11.67 6.25
N TYR A 411 -2.35 -10.53 6.27
CA TYR A 411 -3.58 -10.36 5.51
C TYR A 411 -3.35 -10.57 4.00
N ILE A 412 -2.30 -9.97 3.42
CA ILE A 412 -1.99 -10.15 1.99
C ILE A 412 -1.83 -11.64 1.67
N GLN A 413 -1.11 -12.40 2.49
CA GLN A 413 -0.94 -13.84 2.30
C GLN A 413 -2.28 -14.57 2.36
N LEU A 414 -3.10 -14.33 3.39
CA LEU A 414 -4.40 -14.98 3.53
C LEU A 414 -5.35 -14.64 2.37
N ALA A 415 -5.40 -13.39 1.94
CA ALA A 415 -6.25 -12.92 0.86
C ALA A 415 -5.84 -13.56 -0.48
N VAL A 416 -4.55 -13.60 -0.79
CA VAL A 416 -4.01 -14.21 -2.03
C VAL A 416 -4.33 -15.70 -2.12
N TYR A 417 -4.34 -16.40 -0.98
CA TYR A 417 -4.63 -17.83 -0.91
C TYR A 417 -6.07 -18.19 -0.55
N TYR A 418 -7.00 -17.23 -0.57
CA TYR A 418 -8.43 -17.47 -0.30
C TYR A 418 -8.73 -18.05 1.09
N LEU A 419 -7.97 -17.59 2.08
CA LEU A 419 -8.12 -18.05 3.45
C LEU A 419 -8.86 -17.09 4.34
N VAL A 420 -9.27 -15.94 3.84
CA VAL A 420 -10.00 -14.94 4.62
C VAL A 420 -11.23 -14.52 3.83
N SER A 421 -12.33 -14.36 4.56
CA SER A 421 -13.61 -13.88 4.02
C SER A 421 -14.08 -12.67 4.84
N LEU A 422 -14.98 -11.87 4.27
CA LEU A 422 -15.56 -10.74 5.00
C LEU A 422 -16.42 -11.28 6.14
N HIS A 423 -16.28 -10.73 7.34
CA HIS A 423 -17.13 -11.12 8.45
C HIS A 423 -18.58 -10.66 8.24
N ARG A 424 -19.56 -11.45 8.68
CA ARG A 424 -20.98 -11.03 8.61
C ARG A 424 -21.36 -10.20 9.84
N GLU A 425 -21.32 -8.88 9.72
CA GLU A 425 -21.79 -7.98 10.77
C GLU A 425 -23.29 -8.14 11.05
N SER A 426 -23.70 -7.90 12.30
CA SER A 426 -25.11 -8.00 12.71
C SER A 426 -26.03 -7.00 12.01
N CYS A 427 -25.49 -5.89 11.52
CA CYS A 427 -26.23 -4.91 10.75
C CYS A 427 -26.44 -5.29 9.28
N PHE A 428 -25.79 -6.36 8.79
CA PHE A 428 -25.95 -6.79 7.40
C PHE A 428 -27.17 -7.69 7.25
N LYS A 429 -28.11 -7.29 6.39
CA LYS A 429 -29.15 -8.18 5.88
C LYS A 429 -28.50 -9.29 5.05
N GLU A 430 -29.14 -10.45 5.03
CA GLU A 430 -28.63 -11.63 4.34
C GLU A 430 -28.35 -11.36 2.86
N ASP A 431 -29.28 -10.70 2.17
CA ASP A 431 -29.12 -10.37 0.75
C ASP A 431 -27.95 -9.41 0.48
N TYR A 432 -27.67 -8.50 1.42
CA TYR A 432 -26.56 -7.54 1.26
C TYR A 432 -25.23 -8.25 1.40
N TYR A 433 -25.12 -9.12 2.41
CA TYR A 433 -23.94 -9.93 2.64
C TYR A 433 -23.70 -10.92 1.49
N ASN A 434 -24.75 -11.54 0.96
CA ASN A 434 -24.66 -12.41 -0.23
C ASN A 434 -24.16 -11.65 -1.47
N LEU A 435 -24.62 -10.42 -1.68
CA LEU A 435 -24.10 -9.57 -2.75
C LEU A 435 -22.62 -9.25 -2.52
N MET A 436 -22.22 -8.89 -1.29
CA MET A 436 -20.80 -8.67 -0.95
C MET A 436 -19.94 -9.90 -1.27
N LEU A 437 -20.35 -11.09 -0.81
CA LEU A 437 -19.62 -12.34 -1.06
C LEU A 437 -19.53 -12.68 -2.55
N SER A 438 -20.58 -12.42 -3.32
CA SER A 438 -20.54 -12.61 -4.78
C SER A 438 -19.54 -11.65 -5.45
N CYS A 439 -19.42 -10.42 -4.93
CA CYS A 439 -18.46 -9.43 -5.43
C CYS A 439 -17.03 -9.78 -5.06
N THR A 440 -16.80 -10.29 -3.85
CA THR A 440 -15.46 -10.69 -3.34
C THR A 440 -15.12 -12.15 -3.63
N HIS A 441 -15.83 -12.81 -4.54
CA HIS A 441 -15.56 -14.21 -4.87
C HIS A 441 -14.12 -14.37 -5.37
N TYR A 442 -13.40 -15.41 -4.92
CA TYR A 442 -11.99 -15.63 -5.26
C TYR A 442 -11.73 -15.61 -6.76
N CYS A 443 -12.44 -16.45 -7.51
CA CYS A 443 -12.36 -16.50 -8.97
C CYS A 443 -12.97 -15.22 -9.59
N PRO A 444 -12.19 -14.39 -10.31
CA PRO A 444 -12.71 -13.14 -10.89
C PRO A 444 -13.86 -13.34 -11.88
N LYS A 445 -13.88 -14.47 -12.58
CA LYS A 445 -14.92 -14.81 -13.57
C LYS A 445 -16.29 -15.07 -12.94
N GLN A 446 -16.33 -15.49 -11.68
CA GLN A 446 -17.57 -15.77 -10.95
C GLN A 446 -18.18 -14.50 -10.35
N ARG A 447 -17.41 -13.41 -10.24
CA ARG A 447 -17.92 -12.13 -9.74
C ARG A 447 -18.94 -11.56 -10.73
N PRO A 448 -20.00 -10.87 -10.28
CA PRO A 448 -20.95 -10.18 -11.17
C PRO A 448 -20.27 -9.06 -11.97
N CYS A 449 -20.94 -8.53 -13.00
CA CYS A 449 -20.55 -7.24 -13.58
C CYS A 449 -21.21 -6.10 -12.81
N MET A 450 -20.68 -4.87 -12.93
CA MET A 450 -21.23 -3.73 -12.20
C MET A 450 -22.69 -3.42 -12.56
N THR A 451 -23.13 -3.70 -13.80
CA THR A 451 -24.56 -3.61 -14.18
C THR A 451 -25.46 -4.49 -13.31
N ALA A 452 -25.03 -5.73 -13.04
CA ALA A 452 -25.77 -6.65 -12.18
C ALA A 452 -25.74 -6.19 -10.72
N VAL A 453 -24.59 -5.74 -10.22
CA VAL A 453 -24.44 -5.19 -8.85
C VAL A 453 -25.35 -3.96 -8.66
N ARG A 454 -25.31 -2.99 -9.58
CA ARG A 454 -26.17 -1.80 -9.58
C ARG A 454 -27.65 -2.19 -9.56
N SER A 455 -28.04 -3.16 -10.40
CA SER A 455 -29.44 -3.62 -10.47
C SER A 455 -29.89 -4.24 -9.14
N GLN A 456 -29.05 -5.01 -8.47
CA GLN A 456 -29.35 -5.55 -7.14
C GLN A 456 -29.46 -4.46 -6.08
N LEU A 457 -28.56 -3.47 -6.07
CA LEU A 457 -28.64 -2.33 -5.16
C LEU A 457 -29.91 -1.50 -5.38
N GLN A 458 -30.33 -1.32 -6.64
CA GLN A 458 -31.59 -0.66 -6.98
C GLN A 458 -32.78 -1.45 -6.43
N LEU A 459 -32.81 -2.77 -6.60
CA LEU A 459 -33.85 -3.64 -6.03
C LEU A 459 -33.90 -3.55 -4.50
N PHE A 460 -32.75 -3.47 -3.82
CA PHE A 460 -32.71 -3.29 -2.38
C PHE A 460 -33.31 -1.94 -1.93
N LEU A 461 -33.10 -0.88 -2.71
CA LEU A 461 -33.69 0.43 -2.46
C LEU A 461 -35.19 0.48 -2.76
N ASP A 462 -35.62 -0.14 -3.85
CA ASP A 462 -37.03 -0.16 -4.26
C ASP A 462 -37.88 -0.97 -3.28
N ASN A 463 -37.32 -2.06 -2.74
CA ASN A 463 -37.97 -2.90 -1.74
C ASN A 463 -37.79 -2.40 -0.29
N TYR A 464 -37.08 -1.28 -0.08
CA TYR A 464 -36.86 -0.75 1.25
C TYR A 464 -38.17 -0.23 1.86
N SER A 465 -38.63 -0.85 2.95
CA SER A 465 -39.79 -0.41 3.72
C SER A 465 -39.34 0.40 4.94
N SER A 466 -39.90 1.61 5.10
CA SER A 466 -39.67 2.45 6.29
C SER A 466 -40.20 1.84 7.60
N ARG A 467 -40.93 0.71 7.53
CA ARG A 467 -41.39 -0.04 8.70
C ARG A 467 -40.34 -1.01 9.25
N ASP A 468 -39.25 -1.25 8.52
CA ASP A 468 -38.12 -2.07 8.95
C ASP A 468 -37.19 -1.28 9.89
N PHE A 469 -37.74 -0.65 10.94
CA PHE A 469 -36.95 -0.17 12.07
C PHE A 469 -36.57 -1.35 12.96
N THR A 470 -35.81 -2.29 12.41
CA THR A 470 -35.10 -3.26 13.23
C THR A 470 -33.99 -2.51 13.97
N ASN A 471 -33.89 -2.74 15.28
CA ASN A 471 -32.74 -2.33 16.09
C ASN A 471 -31.48 -3.09 15.61
N TYR A 472 -30.96 -2.74 14.43
CA TYR A 472 -29.69 -3.25 13.97
C TYR A 472 -28.61 -2.68 14.88
N ASN A 473 -27.88 -3.57 15.54
CA ASN A 473 -26.72 -3.17 16.32
C ASN A 473 -25.56 -3.01 15.35
N TYR A 474 -25.15 -1.77 15.11
CA TYR A 474 -23.99 -1.47 14.30
C TYR A 474 -22.70 -1.65 15.11
N PRO A 475 -21.59 -2.05 14.47
CA PRO A 475 -20.32 -2.20 15.16
C PRO A 475 -19.86 -0.88 15.81
N ASP A 476 -19.54 -0.92 17.10
CA ASP A 476 -19.04 0.23 17.87
C ASP A 476 -17.51 0.31 17.77
N LEU A 477 -17.02 1.26 16.97
CA LEU A 477 -15.60 1.52 16.76
C LEU A 477 -14.85 1.90 18.05
N GLN A 478 -15.52 2.45 19.07
CA GLN A 478 -14.86 2.87 20.32
C GLN A 478 -14.72 1.72 21.34
N LYS A 479 -15.65 0.74 21.32
CA LYS A 479 -15.67 -0.34 22.32
C LYS A 479 -14.97 -1.60 21.86
N SER A 480 -14.86 -1.82 20.57
CA SER A 480 -14.35 -3.08 20.04
C SER A 480 -12.84 -3.03 19.85
N CYS A 481 -12.09 -3.67 20.75
CA CYS A 481 -10.62 -3.72 20.70
C CYS A 481 -10.04 -4.49 19.49
N CYS A 482 -10.89 -5.07 18.63
CA CYS A 482 -10.52 -5.75 17.40
C CYS A 482 -10.96 -5.03 16.12
N LEU A 483 -11.69 -3.91 16.21
CA LEU A 483 -12.10 -3.16 15.03
C LEU A 483 -11.15 -2.01 14.78
N LYS A 484 -10.77 -1.82 13.52
CA LYS A 484 -10.04 -0.64 13.07
C LYS A 484 -10.96 0.25 12.26
N SER A 485 -10.85 1.55 12.49
CA SER A 485 -11.51 2.53 11.63
C SER A 485 -10.87 2.50 10.25
N SER A 486 -11.68 2.64 9.22
CA SER A 486 -11.19 2.83 7.85
C SER A 486 -10.33 4.10 7.70
N ILE A 487 -10.44 5.09 8.60
CA ILE A 487 -9.52 6.25 8.64
C ILE A 487 -8.05 5.80 8.84
N GLU A 488 -7.82 4.65 9.49
CA GLU A 488 -6.49 4.05 9.65
C GLU A 488 -6.06 3.26 8.39
N LEU A 489 -6.54 3.67 7.21
CA LEU A 489 -6.31 2.98 5.95
C LEU A 489 -4.81 2.75 5.72
N VAL A 490 -4.44 1.48 5.55
CA VAL A 490 -3.05 1.11 5.26
C VAL A 490 -2.88 0.91 3.75
N LYS A 491 -2.10 1.80 3.12
CA LYS A 491 -1.59 1.59 1.77
C LYS A 491 -0.21 0.95 1.82
N ALA A 492 0.02 -0.06 0.98
CA ALA A 492 1.33 -0.68 0.84
C ALA A 492 1.51 -1.19 -0.58
N ALA A 493 2.76 -1.29 -1.05
CA ALA A 493 3.05 -1.95 -2.31
C ALA A 493 2.79 -3.46 -2.17
N PRO A 494 2.22 -4.13 -3.19
CA PRO A 494 2.05 -5.59 -3.20
C PRO A 494 3.42 -6.28 -3.33
N GLN A 495 4.22 -6.26 -2.27
CA GLN A 495 5.51 -6.96 -2.21
C GLN A 495 5.30 -8.34 -1.56
N LEU A 496 4.81 -9.29 -2.35
CA LEU A 496 5.21 -10.67 -2.10
C LEU A 496 6.69 -10.74 -2.48
N GLU A 497 7.59 -10.69 -1.49
CA GLU A 497 9.01 -10.87 -1.75
C GLU A 497 9.18 -12.22 -2.44
N LYS A 498 9.37 -12.20 -3.77
CA LYS A 498 9.62 -13.42 -4.58
C LYS A 498 10.81 -14.23 -4.07
N ASN A 499 11.60 -13.68 -3.14
CA ASN A 499 12.74 -14.33 -2.50
C ASN A 499 12.89 -14.06 -0.98
N LYS A 500 11.85 -13.63 -0.27
CA LYS A 500 11.86 -13.52 1.21
C LYS A 500 10.44 -13.63 1.80
N ILE A 501 9.82 -14.78 1.59
CA ILE A 501 9.18 -15.44 2.75
C ILE A 501 10.33 -15.67 3.73
N PRO A 502 10.22 -15.52 5.07
CA PRO A 502 11.30 -15.98 5.94
C PRO A 502 11.62 -17.42 5.53
N VAL A 503 12.77 -17.59 4.88
CA VAL A 503 13.33 -18.90 4.60
C VAL A 503 13.73 -19.40 5.97
N LEU A 504 12.78 -20.04 6.67
CA LEU A 504 13.14 -21.14 7.55
C LEU A 504 14.01 -22.06 6.69
N PRO A 505 15.21 -22.41 7.17
CA PRO A 505 16.25 -22.98 6.34
C PRO A 505 15.68 -24.10 5.48
N ARG A 506 15.67 -23.88 4.16
CA ARG A 506 15.50 -24.94 3.18
C ARG A 506 16.60 -25.96 3.42
N LYS A 507 16.27 -27.02 4.14
CA LYS A 507 16.72 -28.35 3.75
C LYS A 507 15.49 -29.03 3.16
N LYS A 508 15.53 -29.29 1.85
CA LYS A 508 14.70 -30.35 1.25
C LYS A 508 14.84 -31.56 2.18
N SER A 509 13.79 -31.94 2.90
CA SER A 509 13.71 -33.29 3.44
C SER A 509 13.47 -34.18 2.24
N SER A 510 14.54 -34.71 1.67
CA SER A 510 14.47 -35.88 0.82
C SER A 510 14.00 -37.03 1.72
N ILE A 511 12.68 -37.25 1.78
CA ILE A 511 12.18 -38.53 2.24
C ILE A 511 12.45 -39.48 1.09
N ASP A 512 13.48 -40.30 1.23
CA ASP A 512 13.83 -41.27 0.22
C ASP A 512 12.94 -42.51 0.42
N GLU A 513 12.17 -42.87 -0.62
CA GLU A 513 11.30 -44.04 -0.64
C GLU A 513 12.07 -45.25 -1.18
N TYR A 514 12.07 -46.35 -0.45
CA TYR A 514 12.68 -47.61 -0.87
C TYR A 514 11.69 -48.78 -0.69
N LYS A 515 11.58 -49.64 -1.70
CA LYS A 515 10.82 -50.89 -1.59
C LYS A 515 11.72 -51.99 -1.02
N LEU A 516 11.39 -52.48 0.18
CA LEU A 516 12.13 -53.54 0.88
C LEU A 516 11.21 -54.75 1.12
N GLY A 517 11.13 -55.63 0.12
CA GLY A 517 10.29 -56.84 0.20
C GLY A 517 8.82 -56.50 0.44
N GLN A 518 8.29 -56.89 1.61
CA GLN A 518 6.91 -56.65 2.03
C GLN A 518 6.67 -55.26 2.66
N TYR A 519 7.68 -54.38 2.69
CA TYR A 519 7.58 -53.05 3.28
C TYR A 519 8.00 -51.94 2.29
N LEU A 520 7.42 -50.75 2.48
CA LEU A 520 7.95 -49.49 1.96
C LEU A 520 8.68 -48.79 3.11
N LEU A 521 9.93 -48.40 2.85
CA LEU A 521 10.79 -47.69 3.78
C LEU A 521 10.83 -46.21 3.40
N PHE A 522 10.50 -45.35 4.35
CA PHE A 522 10.65 -43.91 4.28
C PHE A 522 11.75 -43.49 5.25
N LYS A 523 12.85 -42.93 4.71
CA LYS A 523 14.01 -42.52 5.51
C LYS A 523 13.98 -41.02 5.77
N GLU A 524 13.95 -40.61 7.03
CA GLU A 524 13.92 -39.21 7.45
C GLU A 524 15.16 -38.83 8.29
N LYS A 525 15.84 -37.74 7.92
CA LYS A 525 17.04 -37.24 8.64
C LYS A 525 16.67 -36.10 9.59
N HIS A 526 16.97 -36.24 10.87
CA HIS A 526 16.71 -35.23 11.90
C HIS A 526 18.00 -34.54 12.36
N TYR A 527 18.05 -33.20 12.20
CA TYR A 527 19.23 -32.37 12.48
C TYR A 527 19.18 -31.58 13.80
N ASN A 528 18.19 -31.85 14.68
CA ASN A 528 17.93 -31.09 15.91
C ASN A 528 17.98 -31.95 17.17
N ILE A 529 18.04 -31.29 18.35
CA ILE A 529 18.05 -31.91 19.69
C ILE A 529 16.70 -32.62 19.93
N VAL A 530 16.58 -33.88 19.53
CA VAL A 530 15.44 -34.74 19.88
C VAL A 530 15.65 -35.26 21.30
N SER A 531 14.59 -35.27 22.12
CA SER A 531 14.66 -35.78 23.49
C SER A 531 15.13 -37.23 23.50
N LYS A 532 16.16 -37.55 24.31
CA LYS A 532 16.62 -38.94 24.51
C LYS A 532 15.48 -39.87 24.96
N THR A 533 14.49 -39.33 25.67
CA THR A 533 13.30 -40.07 26.11
C THR A 533 12.39 -40.45 24.95
N LEU A 534 12.21 -39.54 23.97
CA LEU A 534 11.42 -39.79 22.77
C LEU A 534 12.09 -40.91 21.94
N ILE A 535 13.39 -40.80 21.70
CA ILE A 535 14.16 -41.81 20.95
C ILE A 535 14.09 -43.19 21.62
N ARG A 536 14.25 -43.27 22.95
CA ARG A 536 14.13 -44.55 23.67
C ARG A 536 12.74 -45.17 23.51
N LYS A 537 11.67 -44.39 23.59
CA LYS A 537 10.30 -44.91 23.39
C LYS A 537 10.10 -45.42 21.97
N LEU A 538 10.61 -44.71 20.95
CA LEU A 538 10.56 -45.16 19.56
C LEU A 538 11.35 -46.47 19.36
N GLN A 539 12.55 -46.57 19.92
CA GLN A 539 13.38 -47.79 19.86
C GLN A 539 12.74 -48.98 20.57
N ASN A 540 11.90 -48.73 21.56
CA ASN A 540 11.14 -49.76 22.30
C ASN A 540 9.82 -50.16 21.62
N GLY A 541 9.55 -49.71 20.38
CA GLY A 541 8.37 -50.12 19.62
C GLY A 541 7.07 -49.43 20.05
N ALA A 542 7.13 -48.27 20.69
CA ALA A 542 5.92 -47.58 21.19
C ALA A 542 4.93 -47.16 20.07
N LEU A 543 5.35 -47.16 18.80
CA LEU A 543 4.49 -46.88 17.63
C LEU A 543 4.18 -48.10 16.76
N ASP A 544 4.52 -49.33 17.18
CA ASP A 544 4.30 -50.55 16.39
C ASP A 544 2.80 -50.85 16.17
N ARG A 545 1.92 -50.21 16.95
CA ARG A 545 0.45 -50.25 16.76
C ARG A 545 -0.05 -49.31 15.66
N VAL A 546 0.79 -48.37 15.21
CA VAL A 546 0.46 -47.30 14.26
C VAL A 546 1.15 -47.55 12.92
N VAL A 547 2.44 -47.89 12.93
CA VAL A 547 3.25 -48.23 11.75
C VAL A 547 3.87 -49.61 11.92
N SER A 548 4.24 -50.28 10.82
CA SER A 548 4.75 -51.65 10.89
C SER A 548 6.05 -51.77 11.66
N LYS A 549 6.94 -50.78 11.53
CA LYS A 549 8.17 -50.69 12.31
C LYS A 549 8.78 -49.29 12.22
N VAL A 550 9.41 -48.83 13.30
CA VAL A 550 10.26 -47.64 13.31
C VAL A 550 11.68 -48.05 13.69
N ASN A 551 12.68 -47.77 12.87
CA ASN A 551 14.08 -47.90 13.27
C ASN A 551 14.70 -46.52 13.48
N VAL A 552 15.51 -46.38 14.53
CA VAL A 552 16.25 -45.14 14.79
C VAL A 552 17.74 -45.43 14.77
N ILE A 553 18.45 -44.81 13.83
CA ILE A 553 19.90 -44.97 13.63
C ILE A 553 20.60 -43.67 14.04
N SER A 554 21.56 -43.76 14.97
CA SER A 554 22.41 -42.62 15.35
C SER A 554 23.55 -42.47 14.35
N VAL A 555 23.72 -41.27 13.77
CA VAL A 555 24.77 -40.96 12.79
C VAL A 555 25.65 -39.85 13.36
N GLY A 556 26.85 -40.18 13.86
CA GLY A 556 27.91 -39.21 14.13
C GLY A 556 28.47 -39.16 15.57
N ASN A 557 29.80 -39.07 15.65
CA ASN A 557 30.62 -38.79 16.83
C ASN A 557 30.92 -37.28 16.94
N THR A 558 30.92 -36.78 18.17
CA THR A 558 31.34 -35.45 18.66
C THR A 558 30.54 -34.20 18.19
N GLN A 559 29.81 -33.64 19.16
CA GLN A 559 29.18 -32.31 19.26
C GLN A 559 27.81 -32.02 18.60
N ARG A 560 27.31 -32.80 17.63
CA ARG A 560 25.89 -32.78 17.21
C ARG A 560 25.43 -34.20 16.86
N THR A 561 24.55 -34.79 17.67
CA THR A 561 23.97 -36.12 17.39
C THR A 561 22.91 -35.99 16.31
N GLU A 562 23.17 -36.51 15.11
CA GLU A 562 22.17 -36.66 14.06
C GLU A 562 21.47 -38.02 14.22
N PHE A 563 20.16 -38.05 14.02
CA PHE A 563 19.37 -39.28 14.02
C PHE A 563 18.71 -39.47 12.65
N VAL A 564 18.72 -40.69 12.17
CA VAL A 564 17.95 -41.12 11.00
C VAL A 564 16.81 -42.00 11.50
N ILE A 565 15.58 -41.61 11.19
CA ILE A 565 14.37 -42.34 11.52
C ILE A 565 13.86 -43.00 10.25
N ASP A 566 13.84 -44.33 10.26
CA ASP A 566 13.33 -45.17 9.20
C ASP A 566 11.90 -45.60 9.58
N VAL A 567 10.92 -45.18 8.80
CA VAL A 567 9.51 -45.57 8.97
C VAL A 567 9.18 -46.65 7.95
N LEU A 568 8.80 -47.83 8.42
CA LEU A 568 8.36 -48.93 7.56
C LEU A 568 6.84 -49.07 7.61
N ILE A 569 6.24 -49.08 6.43
CA ILE A 569 4.80 -49.34 6.23
C ILE A 569 4.62 -50.56 5.30
N PRO A 570 3.43 -51.20 5.27
CA PRO A 570 3.18 -52.33 4.38
C PRO A 570 3.34 -51.97 2.89
N SER A 571 3.91 -52.86 2.08
CA SER A 571 4.01 -52.66 0.62
C SER A 571 2.68 -52.76 -0.13
N SER A 572 1.60 -53.11 0.56
CA SER A 572 0.21 -53.01 0.11
C SER A 572 -0.32 -51.58 0.01
N CYS A 573 0.38 -50.58 0.58
CA CYS A 573 -0.05 -49.20 0.49
C CYS A 573 -0.04 -48.71 -0.97
N THR A 574 -1.13 -48.05 -1.37
CA THR A 574 -1.39 -47.66 -2.77
C THR A 574 -0.73 -46.35 -3.18
N GLY A 575 -0.42 -45.48 -2.22
CA GLY A 575 0.20 -44.17 -2.42
C GLY A 575 -0.16 -43.18 -1.31
N SER A 576 0.39 -41.97 -1.39
CA SER A 576 0.01 -40.88 -0.48
C SER A 576 -1.41 -40.42 -0.77
N LEU A 577 -2.16 -40.02 0.27
CA LEU A 577 -3.53 -39.53 0.11
C LEU A 577 -3.59 -38.36 -0.88
N MET A 578 -2.64 -37.44 -0.83
CA MET A 578 -2.54 -36.32 -1.79
C MET A 578 -2.43 -36.84 -3.24
N SER A 579 -1.50 -37.76 -3.50
CA SER A 579 -1.31 -38.32 -4.84
C SER A 579 -2.54 -39.09 -5.33
N LEU A 580 -3.21 -39.81 -4.44
CA LEU A 580 -4.39 -40.61 -4.78
C LEU A 580 -5.61 -39.72 -5.08
N MET A 581 -5.77 -38.62 -4.34
CA MET A 581 -6.83 -37.64 -4.58
C MET A 581 -6.60 -36.84 -5.86
N VAL A 582 -5.40 -36.30 -6.07
CA VAL A 582 -5.04 -35.53 -7.28
C VAL A 582 -5.19 -36.38 -8.54
N ASN A 583 -4.75 -37.63 -8.49
CA ASN A 583 -4.86 -38.55 -9.62
C ASN A 583 -6.24 -39.21 -9.73
N ARG A 584 -7.22 -38.79 -8.93
CA ARG A 584 -8.59 -39.34 -8.90
C ARG A 584 -8.66 -40.87 -8.75
N LYS A 585 -7.67 -41.45 -8.06
CA LYS A 585 -7.61 -42.89 -7.73
C LYS A 585 -8.47 -43.26 -6.52
N ILE A 586 -9.01 -42.26 -5.82
CA ILE A 586 -10.01 -42.40 -4.77
C ILE A 586 -11.24 -41.61 -5.20
N GLU A 587 -12.43 -42.20 -5.02
CA GLU A 587 -13.69 -41.51 -5.23
C GLU A 587 -13.79 -40.31 -4.28
N GLN A 588 -14.00 -39.12 -4.85
CA GLN A 588 -14.08 -37.87 -4.10
C GLN A 588 -15.53 -37.62 -3.70
N THR A 589 -16.07 -38.47 -2.83
CA THR A 589 -17.42 -38.30 -2.28
C THR A 589 -17.36 -37.93 -0.80
N THR A 590 -18.46 -37.35 -0.30
CA THR A 590 -18.61 -36.96 1.10
C THR A 590 -18.39 -38.15 2.04
N GLU A 591 -18.89 -39.33 1.69
CA GLU A 591 -18.74 -40.56 2.48
C GLU A 591 -17.27 -40.97 2.58
N VAL A 592 -16.50 -40.85 1.49
CA VAL A 592 -15.09 -41.20 1.47
C VAL A 592 -14.26 -40.20 2.28
N CYS A 593 -14.54 -38.90 2.20
CA CYS A 593 -13.88 -37.88 3.03
C CYS A 593 -14.14 -38.11 4.52
N ILE A 594 -15.37 -38.48 4.89
CA ILE A 594 -15.77 -38.82 6.26
C ILE A 594 -15.06 -40.11 6.71
N ALA A 595 -15.02 -41.15 5.86
CA ALA A 595 -14.33 -42.40 6.18
C ALA A 595 -12.81 -42.21 6.37
N LEU A 596 -12.18 -41.38 5.55
CA LEU A 596 -10.76 -41.02 5.70
C LEU A 596 -10.52 -40.23 6.98
N THR A 597 -11.43 -39.32 7.34
CA THR A 597 -11.39 -38.60 8.62
C THR A 597 -11.42 -39.57 9.81
N VAL A 598 -12.30 -40.58 9.78
CA VAL A 598 -12.37 -41.62 10.82
C VAL A 598 -11.05 -42.39 10.90
N ALA A 599 -10.51 -42.85 9.77
CA ALA A 599 -9.26 -43.61 9.74
C ALA A 599 -8.07 -42.82 10.33
N VAL A 600 -7.99 -41.52 10.04
CA VAL A 600 -6.94 -40.64 10.57
C VAL A 600 -7.14 -40.32 12.04
N ALA A 601 -8.39 -40.10 12.48
CA ALA A 601 -8.68 -39.89 13.89
C ALA A 601 -8.39 -41.15 14.73
N GLU A 602 -8.65 -42.36 14.21
CA GLU A 602 -8.26 -43.62 14.85
C GLU A 602 -6.74 -43.80 14.94
N MET A 603 -6.01 -43.40 13.90
CA MET A 603 -4.55 -43.36 13.90
C MET A 603 -4.02 -42.41 14.99
N LEU A 604 -4.56 -41.19 15.07
CA LEU A 604 -4.21 -40.24 16.13
C LEU A 604 -4.52 -40.78 17.53
N GLY A 605 -5.64 -41.50 17.69
CA GLY A 605 -6.00 -42.14 18.96
C GLY A 605 -4.93 -43.12 19.43
N LYS A 606 -4.44 -43.98 18.53
CA LYS A 606 -3.35 -44.92 18.83
C LYS A 606 -2.04 -44.21 19.17
N ILE A 607 -1.74 -43.06 18.54
CA ILE A 607 -0.57 -42.24 18.86
C ILE A 607 -0.71 -41.62 20.26
N HIS A 608 -1.90 -41.11 20.59
CA HIS A 608 -2.23 -40.52 21.89
C HIS A 608 -2.19 -41.53 23.03
N ASP A 609 -2.58 -42.78 22.77
CA ASP A 609 -2.50 -43.91 23.72
C ASP A 609 -1.05 -44.31 24.03
N SER A 610 -0.15 -44.11 23.07
CA SER A 610 1.30 -44.32 23.24
C SER A 610 2.02 -43.12 23.91
N GLU A 611 1.26 -42.17 24.46
CA GLU A 611 1.75 -40.93 25.09
C GLU A 611 2.55 -40.03 24.14
N PHE A 612 2.19 -40.03 22.86
CA PHE A 612 2.73 -39.12 21.87
C PHE A 612 1.67 -38.12 21.37
N VAL A 613 2.15 -37.04 20.78
CA VAL A 613 1.38 -36.09 19.97
C VAL A 613 2.03 -36.05 18.60
N TYR A 614 1.23 -36.22 17.54
CA TYR A 614 1.72 -36.37 16.18
C TYR A 614 2.27 -35.06 15.60
N GLY A 615 1.60 -33.95 15.87
CA GLY A 615 1.92 -32.64 15.34
C GLY A 615 1.26 -32.41 13.97
N GLU A 616 2.07 -31.98 13.00
CA GLU A 616 1.58 -31.49 11.70
C GLU A 616 0.98 -32.63 10.84
N LEU A 617 -0.33 -32.62 10.65
CA LEU A 617 -1.08 -33.57 9.82
C LEU A 617 -1.24 -33.03 8.39
N LYS A 618 -0.75 -33.77 7.40
CA LYS A 618 -0.79 -33.39 5.97
C LYS A 618 -1.22 -34.56 5.11
N LEU A 619 -1.99 -34.30 4.04
CA LEU A 619 -2.35 -35.31 3.04
C LEU A 619 -1.14 -35.97 2.38
N SER A 620 -0.05 -35.24 2.17
CA SER A 620 1.19 -35.76 1.56
C SER A 620 1.98 -36.68 2.49
N ASN A 621 1.76 -36.61 3.81
CA ASN A 621 2.48 -37.40 4.81
C ASN A 621 1.74 -38.67 5.24
N LEU A 622 0.61 -38.99 4.61
CA LEU A 622 -0.24 -40.13 4.96
C LEU A 622 -0.42 -41.06 3.76
N PHE A 623 -0.15 -42.35 3.95
CA PHE A 623 -0.31 -43.40 2.95
C PHE A 623 -1.55 -44.23 3.24
N LEU A 624 -2.24 -44.65 2.18
CA LEU A 624 -3.48 -45.40 2.27
C LEU A 624 -3.26 -46.88 1.92
N ASP A 625 -3.66 -47.76 2.84
CA ASP A 625 -3.79 -49.20 2.63
C ASP A 625 -5.26 -49.58 2.61
N LYS A 626 -5.66 -50.30 1.55
CA LYS A 626 -7.03 -50.78 1.34
C LYS A 626 -7.13 -52.31 1.32
N THR A 627 -6.11 -53.01 1.78
CA THR A 627 -6.14 -54.47 1.83
C THR A 627 -7.30 -54.98 2.71
N ASN A 628 -8.00 -55.99 2.22
CA ASN A 628 -9.08 -56.71 2.92
C ASN A 628 -10.30 -55.86 3.33
N GLY A 629 -10.60 -54.76 2.61
CA GLY A 629 -11.80 -53.96 2.84
C GLY A 629 -11.75 -53.04 4.07
N ILE A 630 -10.62 -52.97 4.77
CA ILE A 630 -10.41 -52.07 5.91
C ILE A 630 -9.53 -50.90 5.43
N THR A 631 -10.04 -49.68 5.52
CA THR A 631 -9.28 -48.47 5.16
C THR A 631 -8.33 -48.12 6.30
N LYS A 632 -7.03 -48.33 6.12
CA LYS A 632 -5.98 -47.93 7.08
C LYS A 632 -5.10 -46.84 6.52
N VAL A 633 -4.69 -45.92 7.38
CA VAL A 633 -3.77 -44.83 7.05
C VAL A 633 -2.48 -44.98 7.86
N TYR A 634 -1.36 -44.74 7.20
CA TYR A 634 -0.02 -44.84 7.78
C TYR A 634 0.73 -43.52 7.63
N PRO A 635 1.31 -42.98 8.71
CA PRO A 635 2.18 -41.82 8.61
C PRO A 635 3.53 -42.23 8.03
N ILE A 636 4.06 -41.45 7.10
CA ILE A 636 5.39 -41.67 6.49
C ILE A 636 6.47 -40.73 6.99
N SER A 637 6.09 -39.71 7.77
CA SER A 637 7.01 -38.79 8.43
C SER A 637 6.65 -38.67 9.91
N LEU A 638 7.67 -38.68 10.76
CA LEU A 638 7.55 -38.50 12.20
C LEU A 638 8.24 -37.21 12.66
N LYS A 639 8.48 -36.27 11.73
CA LYS A 639 9.21 -35.02 11.94
C LYS A 639 8.75 -34.22 13.16
N HIS A 640 7.44 -34.15 13.33
CA HIS A 640 6.76 -33.28 14.28
C HIS A 640 6.23 -34.03 15.50
N LEU A 641 6.50 -35.34 15.58
CA LEU A 641 6.12 -36.18 16.70
C LEU A 641 6.83 -35.71 17.98
N ASP A 642 6.08 -35.56 19.07
CA ASP A 642 6.61 -35.21 20.39
C ASP A 642 5.95 -36.02 21.50
N LEU A 643 6.53 -35.99 22.71
CA LEU A 643 5.95 -36.59 23.91
C LEU A 643 4.75 -35.76 24.38
N ALA A 644 3.65 -36.43 24.73
CA ALA A 644 2.50 -35.77 25.32
C ALA A 644 2.88 -35.11 26.67
N ASN A 645 2.41 -33.88 26.89
CA ASN A 645 2.65 -33.06 28.10
C ASN A 645 4.10 -32.57 28.31
N SER A 646 4.92 -32.49 27.25
CA SER A 646 6.22 -31.83 27.35
C SER A 646 6.04 -30.31 27.55
N VAL A 647 6.70 -29.71 28.54
CA VAL A 647 6.71 -28.24 28.71
C VAL A 647 8.03 -27.73 28.15
N SER A 648 8.03 -27.16 26.94
CA SER A 648 9.23 -26.53 26.39
C SER A 648 9.41 -25.13 26.97
N SER A 649 10.49 -24.91 27.73
CA SER A 649 10.89 -23.62 28.29
C SER A 649 11.68 -22.78 27.27
N ARG A 650 11.08 -22.47 26.13
CA ARG A 650 11.66 -21.52 25.16
C ARG A 650 10.59 -20.62 24.55
N GLY A 651 10.58 -19.35 24.98
CA GLY A 651 9.84 -18.27 24.34
C GLY A 651 9.11 -17.38 25.34
N ARG A 652 9.49 -16.10 25.41
CA ARG A 652 8.74 -15.05 26.13
C ARG A 652 7.57 -14.63 25.24
N ASP A 653 6.47 -15.36 25.25
CA ASP A 653 5.18 -14.83 24.85
C ASP A 653 4.07 -15.61 25.55
N LYS A 654 3.09 -14.89 26.11
CA LYS A 654 2.06 -15.43 27.04
C LYS A 654 0.77 -15.86 26.33
N SER A 655 0.75 -16.00 25.01
CA SER A 655 -0.32 -16.65 24.23
C SER A 655 0.14 -18.05 23.85
N MET A 656 -0.22 -19.02 24.68
CA MET A 656 0.51 -20.27 24.88
C MET A 656 -0.19 -21.43 24.17
N GLU A 657 0.25 -21.83 22.96
CA GLU A 657 0.13 -23.24 22.55
C GLU A 657 1.20 -24.03 23.30
N ILE A 658 0.78 -24.98 24.15
CA ILE A 658 1.72 -25.93 24.77
C ILE A 658 2.22 -26.84 23.65
N VAL A 659 3.48 -26.67 23.26
CA VAL A 659 4.24 -27.61 22.43
C VAL A 659 4.10 -29.00 23.07
N GLY A 660 3.34 -29.92 22.46
CA GLY A 660 3.12 -31.28 22.99
C GLY A 660 1.74 -31.56 23.63
N SER A 661 0.72 -30.77 23.33
CA SER A 661 -0.67 -30.98 23.78
C SER A 661 -1.51 -31.78 22.76
N LYS A 662 -2.43 -32.64 23.22
CA LYS A 662 -3.31 -33.44 22.32
C LYS A 662 -4.24 -32.55 21.50
N GLU A 663 -4.58 -31.38 22.04
CA GLU A 663 -5.36 -30.31 21.44
C GLU A 663 -4.71 -29.76 20.16
N ARG A 664 -3.37 -29.87 20.04
CA ARG A 664 -2.64 -29.55 18.80
C ARG A 664 -3.04 -30.49 17.67
N ASP A 665 -3.08 -31.80 17.93
CA ASP A 665 -3.47 -32.78 16.91
C ASP A 665 -4.94 -32.62 16.50
N ILE A 666 -5.82 -32.21 17.43
CA ILE A 666 -7.22 -31.90 17.12
C ILE A 666 -7.33 -30.75 16.11
N PHE A 667 -6.51 -29.73 16.29
CA PHE A 667 -6.47 -28.60 15.38
C PHE A 667 -5.99 -29.00 13.98
N TYR A 668 -4.91 -29.78 13.90
CA TYR A 668 -4.43 -30.32 12.62
C TYR A 668 -5.42 -31.31 11.99
N LEU A 669 -6.20 -32.04 12.79
CA LEU A 669 -7.31 -32.86 12.29
C LEU A 669 -8.41 -31.99 11.65
N GLY A 670 -8.77 -30.85 12.25
CA GLY A 670 -9.70 -29.89 11.65
C GLY A 670 -9.20 -29.33 10.31
N LEU A 671 -7.90 -29.01 10.23
CA LEU A 671 -7.26 -28.57 8.99
C LEU A 671 -7.28 -29.66 7.92
N PHE A 672 -6.94 -30.89 8.30
CA PHE A 672 -6.95 -32.05 7.42
C PHE A 672 -8.35 -32.34 6.85
N MET A 673 -9.38 -32.30 7.71
CA MET A 673 -10.77 -32.47 7.28
C MET A 673 -11.15 -31.42 6.23
N LYS A 674 -10.80 -30.16 6.46
CA LYS A 674 -11.05 -29.09 5.49
C LYS A 674 -10.33 -29.34 4.17
N GLU A 675 -9.04 -29.71 4.23
CA GLU A 675 -8.23 -30.00 3.06
C GLU A 675 -8.83 -31.13 2.21
N LEU A 676 -9.31 -32.20 2.84
CA LEU A 676 -10.03 -33.29 2.16
C LEU A 676 -11.24 -32.78 1.37
N PHE A 677 -12.09 -31.97 1.99
CA PHE A 677 -13.31 -31.45 1.35
C PHE A 677 -13.01 -30.39 0.27
N CYS A 678 -11.95 -29.61 0.39
CA CYS A 678 -11.52 -28.68 -0.66
C CYS A 678 -10.93 -29.41 -1.88
N GLN A 679 -10.12 -30.45 -1.67
CA GLN A 679 -9.55 -31.27 -2.75
C GLN A 679 -10.62 -31.99 -3.59
N MET A 680 -11.71 -32.42 -2.96
CA MET A 680 -12.89 -32.97 -3.65
C MET A 680 -13.49 -32.00 -4.69
N ASN A 681 -13.41 -30.69 -4.44
CA ASN A 681 -14.03 -29.68 -5.29
C ASN A 681 -13.11 -29.14 -6.40
N SER A 682 -11.90 -29.71 -6.56
CA SER A 682 -10.86 -29.19 -7.47
C SER A 682 -10.51 -27.71 -7.21
N GLU A 683 -10.72 -27.25 -5.97
CA GLU A 683 -10.22 -25.96 -5.48
C GLU A 683 -8.72 -26.12 -5.17
N GLN A 684 -7.90 -25.07 -5.37
CA GLN A 684 -6.43 -25.14 -5.30
C GLN A 684 -5.92 -25.86 -4.04
N THR A 685 -4.82 -26.60 -4.19
CA THR A 685 -4.11 -27.30 -3.10
C THR A 685 -3.70 -26.36 -1.98
N ILE A 686 -4.17 -26.67 -0.76
CA ILE A 686 -3.84 -25.96 0.47
C ILE A 686 -2.33 -26.12 0.82
N GLU A 687 -1.60 -27.01 0.14
CA GLU A 687 -0.14 -27.15 0.29
C GLU A 687 0.65 -25.83 0.15
N THR A 688 0.18 -24.86 -0.64
CA THR A 688 0.85 -23.54 -0.77
C THR A 688 0.66 -22.61 0.44
N ILE A 689 -0.33 -22.89 1.28
CA ILE A 689 -0.75 -22.06 2.41
C ILE A 689 0.06 -22.42 3.67
N TYR A 690 0.25 -23.72 3.89
CA TYR A 690 0.83 -24.27 5.11
C TYR A 690 2.30 -23.89 5.35
N GLU A 691 3.03 -23.48 4.31
CA GLU A 691 4.42 -23.05 4.45
C GLU A 691 4.58 -21.59 4.91
N THR A 692 3.49 -20.82 5.03
CA THR A 692 3.58 -19.35 5.18
C THR A 692 2.89 -18.73 6.40
N LEU A 693 2.00 -19.42 7.11
CA LEU A 693 1.23 -18.82 8.22
C LEU A 693 1.69 -19.32 9.61
N PRO A 694 1.90 -18.43 10.60
CA PRO A 694 2.06 -18.81 11.99
C PRO A 694 0.79 -19.48 12.54
N GLY A 695 0.94 -20.56 13.32
CA GLY A 695 -0.16 -21.34 13.88
C GLY A 695 -1.19 -20.53 14.70
N ASP A 696 -0.79 -19.35 15.19
CA ASP A 696 -1.62 -18.49 16.03
C ASP A 696 -2.70 -17.70 15.24
N MET A 697 -2.56 -17.54 13.92
CA MET A 697 -3.47 -16.72 13.07
C MET A 697 -4.66 -17.46 12.49
N ILE A 698 -4.73 -18.77 12.68
CA ILE A 698 -5.82 -19.60 12.13
C ILE A 698 -7.10 -19.45 12.98
N THR A 699 -7.00 -18.70 14.07
CA THR A 699 -7.96 -18.71 15.16
C THR A 699 -8.78 -17.42 15.22
N GLY A 700 -9.67 -17.27 14.24
CA GLY A 700 -10.50 -16.07 14.08
C GLY A 700 -11.24 -16.01 12.75
N ILE A 701 -10.70 -16.73 11.76
CA ILE A 701 -11.16 -16.72 10.39
C ILE A 701 -12.50 -17.46 10.25
N ASP A 702 -13.55 -16.73 9.81
CA ASP A 702 -14.75 -17.33 9.23
C ASP A 702 -14.38 -18.03 7.92
N PHE A 703 -14.15 -19.34 8.02
CA PHE A 703 -13.95 -20.17 6.84
C PHE A 703 -15.30 -20.31 6.10
N PRO A 704 -15.32 -20.44 4.76
CA PRO A 704 -16.53 -20.83 4.05
C PRO A 704 -16.68 -22.37 4.07
N CYS A 705 -17.93 -22.85 4.16
CA CYS A 705 -18.23 -24.29 4.07
C CYS A 705 -17.85 -24.83 2.69
N PRO A 706 -16.93 -25.82 2.57
CA PRO A 706 -16.62 -26.43 1.28
C PRO A 706 -17.88 -27.03 0.63
N ARG A 707 -17.98 -26.94 -0.71
CA ARG A 707 -19.12 -27.53 -1.43
C ARG A 707 -19.24 -29.03 -1.11
N ASN A 708 -20.45 -29.53 -0.92
CA ASN A 708 -20.77 -30.91 -0.53
C ASN A 708 -20.24 -31.36 0.86
N CYS A 709 -19.72 -30.45 1.69
CA CYS A 709 -19.47 -30.72 3.10
C CYS A 709 -20.77 -30.63 3.90
N PRO A 710 -21.20 -31.67 4.64
CA PRO A 710 -22.39 -31.60 5.47
C PRO A 710 -22.21 -30.55 6.56
N GLN A 711 -23.24 -29.72 6.82
CA GLN A 711 -23.16 -28.65 7.83
C GLN A 711 -22.68 -29.16 9.19
N ARG A 712 -23.15 -30.34 9.63
CA ARG A 712 -22.71 -30.96 10.90
C ARG A 712 -21.21 -31.29 10.95
N VAL A 713 -20.60 -31.61 9.81
CA VAL A 713 -19.16 -31.86 9.68
C VAL A 713 -18.42 -30.53 9.62
N TYR A 714 -19.00 -29.54 8.95
CA TYR A 714 -18.44 -28.20 8.88
C TYR A 714 -18.38 -27.51 10.25
N ASP A 715 -19.46 -27.58 11.03
CA ASP A 715 -19.50 -27.06 12.40
C ASP A 715 -18.45 -27.75 13.29
N LEU A 716 -18.21 -29.05 13.06
CA LEU A 716 -17.17 -29.80 13.76
C LEU A 716 -15.76 -29.35 13.35
N ILE A 717 -15.53 -29.07 12.06
CA ILE A 717 -14.28 -28.50 11.56
C ILE A 717 -13.99 -27.17 12.27
N LEU A 718 -14.96 -26.26 12.35
CA LEU A 718 -14.79 -24.98 13.04
C LEU A 718 -14.47 -25.14 14.54
N GLN A 719 -15.11 -26.11 15.21
CA GLN A 719 -14.81 -26.41 16.61
C GLN A 719 -13.39 -26.95 16.81
N CYS A 720 -12.91 -27.81 15.90
CA CYS A 720 -11.52 -28.28 15.91
C CYS A 720 -10.52 -27.14 15.69
N LEU A 721 -10.88 -26.15 14.85
CA LEU A 721 -10.06 -24.98 14.52
C LEU A 721 -10.14 -23.84 15.53
N SER A 722 -10.80 -24.05 16.68
CA SER A 722 -10.93 -23.00 17.70
C SER A 722 -9.58 -22.50 18.22
N GLY A 723 -9.51 -21.19 18.45
CA GLY A 723 -8.34 -20.50 19.03
C GLY A 723 -8.02 -20.78 20.45
N ASN A 724 -9.00 -21.26 21.20
CA ASN A 724 -8.76 -21.71 22.54
C ASN A 724 -8.63 -23.24 22.53
N PRO A 725 -7.42 -23.80 22.77
CA PRO A 725 -7.20 -25.24 22.76
C PRO A 725 -8.17 -26.00 23.68
N ARG A 726 -8.57 -25.38 24.80
CA ARG A 726 -9.49 -25.99 25.80
C ARG A 726 -10.93 -26.11 25.31
N THR A 727 -11.28 -25.41 24.23
CA THR A 727 -12.62 -25.44 23.64
C THR A 727 -12.72 -26.42 22.47
N ARG A 728 -11.58 -26.97 22.03
CA ARG A 728 -11.55 -27.99 20.98
C ARG A 728 -12.15 -29.29 21.52
N PRO A 729 -12.95 -30.02 20.74
CA PRO A 729 -13.57 -31.26 21.18
C PRO A 729 -12.53 -32.35 21.41
N ALA A 730 -12.83 -33.29 22.30
CA ALA A 730 -11.97 -34.44 22.52
C ALA A 730 -11.98 -35.36 21.28
N LEU A 731 -10.86 -36.03 20.99
CA LEU A 731 -10.74 -36.93 19.82
C LEU A 731 -11.85 -37.99 19.76
N LEU A 732 -12.23 -38.55 20.92
CA LEU A 732 -13.31 -39.52 21.04
C LEU A 732 -14.69 -38.92 20.69
N GLU A 733 -14.91 -37.65 21.02
CA GLU A 733 -16.13 -36.93 20.66
C GLU A 733 -16.20 -36.70 19.14
N ILE A 734 -15.08 -36.29 18.53
CA ILE A 734 -14.95 -36.12 17.08
C ILE A 734 -15.28 -37.44 16.38
N LEU A 735 -14.66 -38.55 16.81
CA LEU A 735 -14.92 -39.88 16.26
C LEU A 735 -16.41 -40.24 16.32
N ARG A 736 -17.07 -40.08 17.47
CA ARG A 736 -18.51 -40.35 17.62
C ARG A 736 -19.35 -39.50 16.67
N ARG A 737 -19.05 -38.20 16.56
CA ARG A 737 -19.82 -37.26 15.72
C ARG A 737 -19.63 -37.55 14.23
N VAL A 738 -18.40 -37.79 13.79
CA VAL A 738 -18.09 -38.15 12.40
C VAL A 738 -18.70 -39.51 12.05
N GLN A 739 -18.64 -40.51 12.94
CA GLN A 739 -19.27 -41.82 12.74
C GLN A 739 -20.80 -41.75 12.71
N THR A 740 -21.41 -40.87 13.51
CA THR A 740 -22.86 -40.63 13.46
C THR A 740 -23.27 -40.02 12.13
N VAL A 741 -22.48 -39.07 11.61
CA VAL A 741 -22.74 -38.52 10.28
C VAL A 741 -22.53 -39.59 9.21
N LEU A 742 -21.48 -40.40 9.32
CA LEU A 742 -21.22 -41.52 8.42
C LEU A 742 -22.42 -42.49 8.41
N SER A 743 -22.95 -42.85 9.59
CA SER A 743 -24.07 -43.78 9.71
C SER A 743 -25.38 -43.26 9.11
N LEU A 744 -25.55 -41.94 8.98
CA LEU A 744 -26.70 -41.35 8.28
C LEU A 744 -26.65 -41.58 6.76
N PHE A 745 -25.46 -41.84 6.20
CA PHE A 745 -25.30 -42.25 4.81
C PHE A 745 -25.46 -43.78 4.63
N PHE A 746 -25.54 -44.55 5.74
CA PHE A 746 -25.54 -46.02 5.73
C PHE A 746 -26.92 -46.69 5.57
N GLU A 747 -28.04 -45.95 5.43
CA GLU A 747 -29.31 -46.58 5.00
C GLU A 747 -29.37 -46.91 3.50
N VAL A 748 -28.39 -46.50 2.68
CA VAL A 748 -28.46 -46.67 1.21
C VAL A 748 -27.32 -47.50 0.59
N VAL A 749 -26.26 -47.88 1.32
CA VAL A 749 -25.08 -48.42 0.63
C VAL A 749 -24.38 -49.56 1.38
N PHE A 750 -24.80 -50.78 1.06
CA PHE A 750 -24.00 -52.00 1.29
C PHE A 750 -23.12 -52.33 0.07
N SER A 751 -22.81 -51.35 -0.81
CA SER A 751 -22.24 -51.66 -2.14
C SER A 751 -21.24 -50.67 -2.79
N LEU A 752 -20.86 -49.51 -2.20
CA LEU A 752 -19.94 -48.54 -2.85
C LEU A 752 -18.50 -48.56 -2.29
N LEU A 753 -17.88 -49.74 -2.26
CA LEU A 753 -16.43 -49.86 -2.11
C LEU A 753 -15.77 -50.51 -3.33
N PHE A 754 -16.40 -50.40 -4.51
CA PHE A 754 -15.78 -50.73 -5.80
C PHE A 754 -15.16 -49.47 -6.41
N ILE A 755 -13.93 -49.16 -6.01
CA ILE A 755 -13.05 -48.38 -6.88
C ILE A 755 -12.67 -49.29 -8.04
N ARG A 756 -13.00 -48.87 -9.27
CA ARG A 756 -12.39 -49.45 -10.48
C ARG A 756 -10.88 -49.18 -10.42
N ILE A 757 -10.13 -50.15 -9.94
CA ILE A 757 -8.70 -50.29 -10.27
C ILE A 757 -8.69 -51.16 -11.52
N ASP A 758 -8.74 -50.54 -12.69
CA ASP A 758 -8.33 -51.23 -13.91
C ASP A 758 -6.83 -51.54 -13.77
N PHE A 759 -6.49 -52.83 -13.87
CA PHE A 759 -5.14 -53.38 -13.75
C PHE A 759 -4.25 -52.99 -14.93
#